data_AF-A0A2C1YU54-F1
#
_entry.id   AF-A0A2C1YU54-F1
#
_cell.length_a   1.000
_cell.length_b   1.000
_cell.length_c   1.000
_cell.angle_alpha   90.00
_cell.angle_beta   90.00
_cell.angle_gamma   90.00
#
_symmetry.space_group_name_H-M   'P 1'
#
loop_
_entity.id
_entity.type
_entity.pdbx_description
1 polymer ?
#
loop_
_entity_poly.entity_id
_entity_poly.type
_entity_poly.pdbx_seq_one_letter_code
_entity_poly.pdbx_strand_id
1 'polypeptide(L)'
;MKYTPYFDKTKFYNEGVNNITFQGGLSLKVKSIHFSDYLDKVHGGWIGKCVGGNIGAEVENNKYLMDLNESEIFPEEIPPNDDLDLQLLWLQVLEEKGVHLTSKDLAEAWEKHCWYPFNEYGYFLHNFERKIAPPVSGWFNNQYFSQSMGSPIRSEIWGMISIGNPSLAMQYAYKDATLDHDTESVWAEQMLAAIESQAFFESDIDTLLDFGLEQIPETSKLRKCILFIRDQYQNGMEWQQARKNMLENFGHPDASKAVQNLGITILSLLYGEKDFGKTQLIALNCGYDTDCTCATAGAILGIIGGASSLPEDWKQQAKDTFACGIDVTRPSNRISDLAMDTCRAGVAVAQSINSNVIIEGIPNDLEWEKIPSVQMAQVKISIDYKGKPALHPDQPKEIQLIIENLTETEKIGELVIVGSDDYSISPASVTIRLPEKGAIKQPVYIQAKANTSTFSSAAILNVMVKENAQIVAEDQIGLATGVPYYLIGPYWDLYDTTSENESYYHPVHKRKARPRGAENFNNYVSLDREYIAEGSFEILPEGREVYAAEHKLPLNEWIGKEGPVSVYLVQDIVSPDDREVRLMVGNNDAFKIWVNNQAVAESNKTWFWMPYNHDITVTLRKGKNRIVTKLIRTGKDFEFSLGFAKPKTHVRWINDLTFEKIKDVDS
;
A
#
# COMPACT_ATOMS: atom_id res chain seq x y z
N MET A 1 20.90 3.97 20.30
CA MET A 1 19.98 4.48 19.25
C MET A 1 18.76 5.04 19.96
N LYS A 2 18.62 6.37 20.01
CA LYS A 2 17.43 7.01 20.58
C LYS A 2 16.29 6.87 19.57
N TYR A 3 15.11 6.49 20.07
CA TYR A 3 13.84 6.49 19.35
C TYR A 3 13.74 7.73 18.45
N THR A 4 13.63 7.49 17.15
CA THR A 4 13.23 8.52 16.19
C THR A 4 11.84 9.00 16.62
N PRO A 5 11.60 10.30 16.85
CA PRO A 5 10.27 10.79 17.14
C PRO A 5 9.34 10.38 15.99
N TYR A 6 8.13 9.97 16.32
CA TYR A 6 7.04 9.70 15.38
C TYR A 6 7.02 10.78 14.29
N PHE A 7 7.47 10.43 13.08
CA PHE A 7 7.36 11.31 11.92
C PHE A 7 5.87 11.44 11.61
N ASP A 8 5.33 12.64 11.78
CA ASP A 8 3.92 12.95 11.50
C ASP A 8 3.71 12.90 9.97
N LYS A 9 3.55 11.67 9.46
CA LYS A 9 3.28 11.38 8.05
C LYS A 9 2.06 12.14 7.55
N THR A 10 1.00 12.25 8.38
CA THR A 10 -0.22 12.99 8.05
C THR A 10 0.02 14.47 7.72
N LYS A 11 0.98 15.11 8.40
CA LYS A 11 1.38 16.49 8.08
C LYS A 11 2.18 16.60 6.78
N PHE A 12 3.07 15.64 6.50
CA PHE A 12 3.81 15.59 5.23
C PHE A 12 2.89 15.34 4.02
N TYR A 13 1.86 14.51 4.14
CA TYR A 13 0.92 14.24 3.04
C TYR A 13 -0.11 15.37 2.82
N ASN A 14 -0.57 16.05 3.87
CA ASN A 14 -1.50 17.18 3.75
C ASN A 14 -0.83 18.50 3.36
N GLU A 15 0.45 18.70 3.73
CA GLU A 15 1.19 19.93 3.41
C GLU A 15 2.20 19.74 2.25
N GLY A 16 2.64 18.51 1.96
CA GLY A 16 3.81 18.24 1.11
C GLY A 16 3.54 17.85 -0.34
N VAL A 17 2.29 17.80 -0.80
CA VAL A 17 2.00 17.78 -2.26
C VAL A 17 1.42 19.12 -2.71
N ASN A 18 0.64 19.80 -1.84
CA ASN A 18 0.07 21.11 -2.16
C ASN A 18 1.07 22.28 -2.00
N ASN A 19 2.19 22.10 -1.27
CA ASN A 19 3.21 23.14 -1.09
C ASN A 19 4.63 22.76 -1.56
N ILE A 20 4.78 21.82 -2.50
CA ILE A 20 6.01 21.83 -3.32
C ILE A 20 5.88 23.06 -4.23
N THR A 21 6.35 24.19 -3.73
CA THR A 21 6.72 25.30 -4.60
C THR A 21 7.94 24.81 -5.36
N PHE A 22 7.71 24.35 -6.58
CA PHE A 22 8.77 23.95 -7.50
C PHE A 22 9.75 25.13 -7.66
N GLN A 23 10.87 25.08 -6.95
CA GLN A 23 11.96 26.04 -7.11
C GLN A 23 12.76 25.64 -8.34
N GLY A 24 12.19 25.95 -9.51
CA GLY A 24 12.83 25.75 -10.79
C GLY A 24 12.13 26.62 -11.82
N GLY A 25 12.60 27.86 -11.97
CA GLY A 25 12.20 28.73 -13.07
C GLY A 25 12.71 28.19 -14.40
N LEU A 26 12.13 27.09 -14.89
CA LEU A 26 12.22 26.70 -16.28
C LEU A 26 11.13 27.48 -17.01
N SER A 27 11.53 28.38 -17.91
CA SER A 27 10.58 28.94 -18.87
C SER A 27 10.07 27.78 -19.71
N LEU A 28 8.90 27.23 -19.38
CA LEU A 28 8.31 26.13 -20.13
C LEU A 28 7.88 26.69 -21.49
N LYS A 29 8.75 26.54 -22.49
CA LYS A 29 8.33 26.67 -23.88
C LYS A 29 7.25 25.61 -24.09
N VAL A 30 6.07 26.06 -24.50
CA VAL A 30 5.00 25.17 -24.94
C VAL A 30 5.58 24.26 -26.02
N LYS A 31 5.53 22.95 -25.78
CA LYS A 31 6.00 21.93 -26.73
C LYS A 31 4.88 21.63 -27.73
N SER A 32 5.20 21.22 -28.94
CA SER A 32 4.21 20.70 -29.88
C SER A 32 4.58 19.33 -30.40
N ILE A 33 3.57 18.51 -30.69
CA ILE A 33 3.70 17.17 -31.26
C ILE A 33 2.52 16.93 -32.21
N HIS A 34 2.76 16.28 -33.35
CA HIS A 34 1.68 15.86 -34.24
C HIS A 34 0.98 14.63 -33.67
N PHE A 35 -0.34 14.51 -33.85
CA PHE A 35 -1.14 13.42 -33.30
C PHE A 35 -0.64 12.03 -33.72
N SER A 36 -0.15 11.89 -34.96
CA SER A 36 0.44 10.62 -35.43
C SER A 36 1.65 10.18 -34.61
N ASP A 37 2.50 11.13 -34.21
CA ASP A 37 3.72 10.83 -33.46
C ASP A 37 3.37 10.57 -31.99
N TYR A 38 2.38 11.29 -31.47
CA TYR A 38 1.81 11.02 -30.15
C TYR A 38 1.24 9.59 -30.09
N LEU A 39 0.42 9.21 -31.08
CA LEU A 39 -0.16 7.88 -31.19
C LEU A 39 0.90 6.79 -31.35
N ASP A 40 1.92 6.99 -32.18
CA ASP A 40 3.00 6.01 -32.36
C ASP A 40 3.76 5.77 -31.04
N LYS A 41 4.02 6.83 -30.27
CA LYS A 41 4.67 6.76 -28.96
C LYS A 41 3.82 6.09 -27.89
N VAL A 42 2.53 6.43 -27.80
CA VAL A 42 1.59 5.75 -26.88
C VAL A 42 1.45 4.27 -27.25
N HIS A 43 1.32 3.97 -28.54
CA HIS A 43 1.23 2.58 -29.02
C HIS A 43 2.50 1.79 -28.71
N GLY A 44 3.68 2.40 -28.91
CA GLY A 44 4.95 1.79 -28.56
C GLY A 44 5.04 1.49 -27.06
N GLY A 45 4.61 2.42 -26.21
CA GLY A 45 4.58 2.22 -24.78
C GLY A 45 3.66 1.07 -24.36
N TRP A 46 2.45 0.97 -24.91
CA TRP A 46 1.55 -0.14 -24.61
C TRP A 46 2.06 -1.49 -25.14
N ILE A 47 2.66 -1.53 -26.32
CA ILE A 47 3.34 -2.76 -26.81
C ILE A 47 4.45 -3.15 -25.82
N GLY A 48 5.30 -2.20 -25.43
CA GLY A 48 6.38 -2.42 -24.48
C GLY A 48 5.90 -2.98 -23.14
N LYS A 49 4.85 -2.36 -22.57
CA LYS A 49 4.19 -2.83 -21.34
C LYS A 49 3.67 -4.26 -21.48
N CYS A 50 2.86 -4.52 -22.52
CA CYS A 50 2.22 -5.83 -22.72
C CYS A 50 3.26 -6.91 -22.95
N VAL A 51 4.23 -6.69 -23.84
CA VAL A 51 5.25 -7.70 -24.15
C VAL A 51 6.15 -7.96 -22.95
N GLY A 52 6.55 -6.90 -22.23
CA GLY A 52 7.35 -7.03 -21.02
C GLY A 52 6.63 -7.77 -19.89
N GLY A 53 5.37 -7.41 -19.62
CA GLY A 53 4.55 -8.10 -18.61
C GLY A 53 4.34 -9.57 -18.95
N ASN A 54 4.05 -9.88 -20.22
CA ASN A 54 3.83 -11.26 -20.68
C ASN A 54 5.06 -12.16 -20.46
N ILE A 55 6.25 -11.72 -20.85
CA ILE A 55 7.47 -12.53 -20.66
C ILE A 55 7.87 -12.63 -19.19
N GLY A 56 7.58 -11.59 -18.40
CA GLY A 56 7.99 -11.52 -17.01
C GLY A 56 7.10 -12.35 -16.10
N ALA A 57 5.82 -12.53 -16.43
CA ALA A 57 4.86 -13.28 -15.61
C ALA A 57 5.26 -14.76 -15.41
N GLU A 58 5.88 -15.40 -16.41
CA GLU A 58 6.25 -16.82 -16.37
C GLU A 58 7.30 -17.15 -15.29
N VAL A 59 8.10 -16.16 -14.88
CA VAL A 59 9.20 -16.33 -13.93
C VAL A 59 9.12 -15.37 -12.74
N GLU A 60 7.95 -14.76 -12.54
CA GLU A 60 7.67 -13.83 -11.44
C GLU A 60 7.99 -14.48 -10.09
N ASN A 61 8.48 -13.68 -9.15
CA ASN A 61 8.94 -14.06 -7.81
C ASN A 61 10.18 -14.95 -7.76
N ASN A 62 10.80 -15.31 -8.89
CA ASN A 62 12.06 -16.04 -8.92
C ASN A 62 13.24 -15.10 -8.58
N LYS A 63 13.85 -15.26 -7.40
CA LYS A 63 14.92 -14.38 -6.90
C LYS A 63 16.32 -14.72 -7.43
N TYR A 64 16.46 -15.80 -8.21
CA TYR A 64 17.75 -16.19 -8.77
C TYR A 64 18.19 -15.22 -9.87
N LEU A 65 19.51 -15.13 -10.06
CA LEU A 65 20.05 -14.61 -11.31
C LEU A 65 19.85 -15.70 -12.37
N MET A 66 19.11 -15.38 -13.42
CA MET A 66 18.76 -16.33 -14.49
C MET A 66 19.66 -16.15 -15.73
N ASP A 67 19.53 -17.06 -16.70
CA ASP A 67 20.30 -17.08 -17.96
C ASP A 67 19.40 -17.50 -19.14
N LEU A 68 18.21 -16.91 -19.21
CA LEU A 68 17.23 -17.11 -20.27
C LEU A 68 17.62 -16.33 -21.53
N ASN A 69 17.31 -16.87 -22.70
CA ASN A 69 17.49 -16.22 -24.00
C ASN A 69 16.16 -16.04 -24.76
N GLU A 70 16.16 -15.25 -25.86
CA GLU A 70 14.92 -14.89 -26.59
C GLU A 70 14.08 -16.09 -27.06
N SER A 71 14.67 -17.27 -27.26
CA SER A 71 13.91 -18.46 -27.69
C SER A 71 13.12 -19.15 -26.57
N GLU A 72 13.31 -18.72 -25.32
CA GLU A 72 12.76 -19.38 -24.12
C GLU A 72 11.69 -18.55 -23.39
N ILE A 73 11.48 -17.28 -23.77
CA ILE A 73 10.81 -16.29 -22.90
C ILE A 73 9.37 -15.97 -23.28
N PHE A 74 8.96 -16.26 -24.52
CA PHE A 74 7.62 -15.88 -24.98
C PHE A 74 6.59 -16.92 -24.52
N PRO A 75 5.55 -16.52 -23.76
CA PRO A 75 4.55 -17.45 -23.28
C PRO A 75 3.64 -17.92 -24.41
N GLU A 76 3.08 -19.12 -24.26
CA GLU A 76 2.12 -19.68 -25.23
C GLU A 76 0.81 -18.86 -25.24
N GLU A 77 0.32 -18.52 -24.05
CA GLU A 77 -0.89 -17.73 -23.80
C GLU A 77 -0.55 -16.38 -23.17
N ILE A 78 -1.38 -15.36 -23.41
CA ILE A 78 -1.22 -14.03 -22.82
C ILE A 78 -1.99 -14.02 -21.49
N PRO A 79 -1.30 -13.99 -20.33
CA PRO A 79 -1.98 -13.97 -19.03
C PRO A 79 -2.56 -12.58 -18.75
N PRO A 80 -3.70 -12.48 -18.02
CA PRO A 80 -4.07 -11.21 -17.40
C PRO A 80 -3.03 -10.84 -16.34
N ASN A 81 -2.77 -9.54 -16.20
CA ASN A 81 -1.77 -9.02 -15.27
C ASN A 81 -2.26 -7.70 -14.66
N ASP A 82 -2.14 -7.53 -13.34
CA ASP A 82 -2.59 -6.34 -12.63
C ASP A 82 -1.87 -5.04 -13.04
N ASP A 83 -0.63 -5.13 -13.55
CA ASP A 83 0.13 -4.05 -14.18
C ASP A 83 -0.67 -3.29 -15.24
N LEU A 84 -1.37 -4.04 -16.11
CA LEU A 84 -2.16 -3.47 -17.19
C LEU A 84 -3.62 -3.27 -16.77
N ASP A 85 -4.20 -4.26 -16.08
CA ASP A 85 -5.61 -4.26 -15.71
C ASP A 85 -6.04 -2.98 -14.98
N LEU A 86 -5.26 -2.54 -14.00
CA LEU A 86 -5.56 -1.35 -13.23
C LEU A 86 -5.45 -0.08 -14.09
N GLN A 87 -4.53 -0.04 -15.05
CA GLN A 87 -4.42 1.09 -15.98
C GLN A 87 -5.60 1.13 -16.97
N LEU A 88 -6.15 -0.02 -17.37
CA LEU A 88 -7.39 -0.10 -18.14
C LEU A 88 -8.57 0.46 -17.33
N LEU A 89 -8.64 0.13 -16.04
CA LEU A 89 -9.65 0.68 -15.12
C LEU A 89 -9.48 2.20 -14.97
N TRP A 90 -8.26 2.70 -14.82
CA TRP A 90 -7.97 4.13 -14.71
C TRP A 90 -8.38 4.91 -15.96
N LEU A 91 -8.12 4.35 -17.14
CA LEU A 91 -8.59 4.93 -18.39
C LEU A 91 -10.13 4.97 -18.45
N GLN A 92 -10.82 3.90 -18.07
CA GLN A 92 -12.30 3.90 -17.99
C GLN A 92 -12.81 4.96 -17.02
N VAL A 93 -12.22 5.06 -15.82
CA VAL A 93 -12.61 6.05 -14.81
C VAL A 93 -12.40 7.48 -15.32
N LEU A 94 -11.28 7.74 -16.00
CA LEU A 94 -10.99 9.02 -16.63
C LEU A 94 -12.02 9.38 -17.70
N GLU A 95 -12.42 8.41 -18.54
CA GLU A 95 -13.43 8.59 -19.57
C GLU A 95 -14.83 8.86 -18.99
N GLU A 96 -15.19 8.24 -17.86
CA GLU A 96 -16.49 8.38 -17.20
C GLU A 96 -16.61 9.62 -16.31
N LYS A 97 -15.59 9.88 -15.47
CA LYS A 97 -15.59 10.94 -14.46
C LYS A 97 -14.94 12.23 -14.95
N GLY A 98 -14.08 12.15 -15.95
CA GLY A 98 -13.39 13.29 -16.54
C GLY A 98 -12.03 13.59 -15.93
N VAL A 99 -11.39 14.64 -16.46
CA VAL A 99 -9.98 14.98 -16.18
C VAL A 99 -9.72 15.39 -14.72
N HIS A 100 -10.74 15.79 -13.96
CA HIS A 100 -10.62 16.22 -12.56
C HIS A 100 -10.78 15.07 -11.54
N LEU A 101 -10.14 13.93 -11.79
CA LEU A 101 -10.21 12.74 -10.93
C LEU A 101 -9.75 13.00 -9.49
N THR A 102 -10.34 12.29 -8.54
CA THR A 102 -9.88 12.20 -7.14
C THR A 102 -9.41 10.79 -6.82
N SER A 103 -8.56 10.62 -5.79
CA SER A 103 -8.19 9.28 -5.28
C SER A 103 -9.40 8.48 -4.83
N LYS A 104 -10.48 9.15 -4.41
CA LYS A 104 -11.72 8.49 -4.02
C LYS A 104 -12.47 7.94 -5.22
N ASP A 105 -12.50 8.64 -6.36
CA ASP A 105 -13.08 8.10 -7.59
C ASP A 105 -12.38 6.81 -8.02
N LEU A 106 -11.04 6.80 -7.95
CA LEU A 106 -10.23 5.61 -8.23
C LEU A 106 -10.52 4.49 -7.23
N ALA A 107 -10.60 4.81 -5.93
CA ALA A 107 -10.86 3.81 -4.88
C ALA A 107 -12.25 3.19 -4.98
N GLU A 108 -13.28 3.99 -5.26
CA GLU A 108 -14.66 3.53 -5.50
C GLU A 108 -14.74 2.64 -6.75
N ALA A 109 -14.04 3.01 -7.81
CA ALA A 109 -13.96 2.20 -9.03
C ALA A 109 -13.26 0.86 -8.76
N TRP A 110 -12.15 0.86 -8.03
CA TRP A 110 -11.45 -0.36 -7.63
C TRP A 110 -12.37 -1.27 -6.82
N GLU A 111 -13.01 -0.78 -5.76
CA GLU A 111 -13.91 -1.57 -4.92
C GLU A 111 -15.03 -2.24 -5.73
N LYS A 112 -15.52 -1.55 -6.77
CA LYS A 112 -16.61 -2.03 -7.63
C LYS A 112 -16.15 -3.01 -8.71
N HIS A 113 -15.01 -2.75 -9.35
CA HIS A 113 -14.62 -3.41 -10.60
C HIS A 113 -13.41 -4.35 -10.47
N CYS A 114 -12.58 -4.17 -9.46
CA CYS A 114 -11.37 -4.96 -9.26
C CYS A 114 -11.49 -5.85 -8.02
N TRP A 115 -11.38 -7.16 -8.23
CA TRP A 115 -11.53 -8.15 -7.17
C TRP A 115 -10.24 -8.43 -6.41
N TYR A 116 -9.08 -7.96 -6.90
CA TYR A 116 -7.75 -8.26 -6.38
C TYR A 116 -7.57 -7.84 -4.92
N PRO A 117 -7.29 -8.78 -3.99
CA PRO A 117 -6.94 -8.47 -2.62
C PRO A 117 -5.52 -8.96 -2.30
N PHE A 118 -4.59 -8.78 -3.24
CA PHE A 118 -3.19 -9.17 -3.10
C PHE A 118 -2.50 -8.20 -2.15
N ASN A 119 -1.74 -8.70 -1.19
CA ASN A 119 -0.78 -7.90 -0.40
C ASN A 119 -1.33 -6.53 0.06
N GLU A 120 -0.75 -5.42 -0.41
CA GLU A 120 -1.17 -4.03 -0.22
C GLU A 120 -2.63 -3.74 -0.62
N TYR A 121 -3.13 -4.31 -1.72
CA TYR A 121 -4.49 -4.11 -2.23
C TYR A 121 -5.51 -4.62 -1.21
N GLY A 122 -5.19 -5.76 -0.56
CA GLY A 122 -5.99 -6.29 0.53
C GLY A 122 -6.10 -5.29 1.69
N TYR A 123 -4.99 -4.68 2.10
CA TYR A 123 -4.97 -3.68 3.17
C TYR A 123 -5.69 -2.38 2.78
N PHE A 124 -5.48 -1.89 1.56
CA PHE A 124 -6.23 -0.77 0.99
C PHE A 124 -7.74 -1.03 1.10
N LEU A 125 -8.22 -2.16 0.56
CA LEU A 125 -9.65 -2.48 0.57
C LEU A 125 -10.18 -2.63 1.99
N HIS A 126 -9.40 -3.21 2.90
CA HIS A 126 -9.77 -3.30 4.32
C HIS A 126 -9.89 -1.93 5.01
N ASN A 127 -9.03 -0.97 4.67
CA ASN A 127 -9.12 0.40 5.17
C ASN A 127 -10.30 1.15 4.54
N PHE A 128 -10.46 1.02 3.23
CA PHE A 128 -11.49 1.71 2.47
C PHE A 128 -12.91 1.25 2.83
N GLU A 129 -13.12 -0.05 3.02
CA GLU A 129 -14.38 -0.61 3.55
C GLU A 129 -14.72 -0.05 4.94
N ARG A 130 -13.70 0.24 5.76
CA ARG A 130 -13.84 0.91 7.06
C ARG A 130 -14.01 2.42 6.96
N LYS A 131 -14.12 2.98 5.75
CA LYS A 131 -14.24 4.42 5.44
C LYS A 131 -12.99 5.24 5.79
N ILE A 132 -11.83 4.60 5.82
CA ILE A 132 -10.53 5.27 5.88
C ILE A 132 -10.07 5.45 4.43
N ALA A 133 -10.22 6.67 3.90
CA ALA A 133 -9.95 7.00 2.51
C ALA A 133 -8.44 7.25 2.23
N PRO A 134 -8.02 7.26 0.96
CA PRO A 134 -6.69 7.74 0.58
C PRO A 134 -6.43 9.18 1.07
N PRO A 135 -5.19 9.55 1.41
CA PRO A 135 -3.96 8.74 1.29
C PRO A 135 -3.75 7.77 2.48
N VAL A 136 -4.63 7.80 3.48
CA VAL A 136 -4.44 7.04 4.72
C VAL A 136 -4.64 5.54 4.51
N SER A 137 -5.51 5.17 3.57
CA SER A 137 -5.74 3.77 3.19
C SER A 137 -4.47 3.05 2.71
N GLY A 138 -3.51 3.76 2.12
CA GLY A 138 -2.30 3.15 1.57
C GLY A 138 -1.24 2.80 2.61
N TRP A 139 -1.19 3.51 3.74
CA TRP A 139 -0.14 3.30 4.76
C TRP A 139 -0.65 2.70 6.07
N PHE A 140 -1.90 2.98 6.45
CA PHE A 140 -2.42 2.50 7.73
C PHE A 140 -2.61 0.99 7.72
N ASN A 141 -2.20 0.28 8.77
CA ASN A 141 -2.25 -1.18 8.84
C ASN A 141 -1.42 -1.88 7.73
N ASN A 142 -0.64 -1.15 6.93
CA ASN A 142 0.03 -1.67 5.72
C ASN A 142 1.57 -1.54 5.78
N GLN A 143 2.17 -1.54 6.97
CA GLN A 143 3.59 -1.23 7.14
C GLN A 143 4.53 -2.10 6.29
N TYR A 144 4.18 -3.36 6.06
CA TYR A 144 5.04 -4.28 5.32
C TYR A 144 4.95 -4.04 3.81
N PHE A 145 3.76 -3.89 3.24
CA PHE A 145 3.55 -3.86 1.78
C PHE A 145 3.42 -2.45 1.20
N SER A 146 3.29 -1.39 2.01
CA SER A 146 3.12 -0.03 1.50
C SER A 146 4.31 0.52 0.69
N GLN A 147 5.41 -0.23 0.55
CA GLN A 147 6.60 0.11 -0.23
C GLN A 147 6.91 -0.96 -1.31
N SER A 148 5.87 -1.65 -1.81
CA SER A 148 5.95 -2.66 -2.88
C SER A 148 5.68 -2.08 -4.29
N MET A 149 5.71 -2.92 -5.32
CA MET A 149 5.58 -2.52 -6.73
C MET A 149 4.15 -2.24 -7.19
N GLY A 150 3.12 -2.57 -6.43
CA GLY A 150 1.74 -2.50 -6.91
C GLY A 150 1.29 -1.13 -7.43
N SER A 151 1.90 -0.02 -6.95
CA SER A 151 1.64 1.33 -7.49
C SER A 151 2.59 1.76 -8.62
N PRO A 152 3.93 1.59 -8.50
CA PRO A 152 4.86 1.92 -9.59
C PRO A 152 4.51 1.33 -10.95
N ILE A 153 3.88 0.15 -10.99
CA ILE A 153 3.44 -0.52 -12.22
C ILE A 153 2.31 0.20 -12.97
N ARG A 154 1.74 1.26 -12.42
CA ARG A 154 0.59 1.98 -12.97
C ARG A 154 0.96 3.34 -13.55
N SER A 155 2.25 3.68 -13.64
CA SER A 155 2.72 5.00 -14.02
C SER A 155 2.39 5.38 -15.47
N GLU A 156 2.42 4.41 -16.38
CA GLU A 156 2.46 4.64 -17.82
C GLU A 156 1.25 5.45 -18.32
N ILE A 157 0.04 5.10 -17.86
CA ILE A 157 -1.19 5.82 -18.21
C ILE A 157 -1.09 7.31 -17.83
N TRP A 158 -0.53 7.63 -16.66
CA TRP A 158 -0.41 9.00 -16.16
C TRP A 158 0.62 9.80 -16.94
N GLY A 159 1.72 9.16 -17.34
CA GLY A 159 2.72 9.73 -18.26
C GLY A 159 2.15 9.99 -19.66
N MET A 160 1.42 9.02 -20.20
CA MET A 160 0.88 9.03 -21.58
C MET A 160 -0.26 10.02 -21.80
N ILE A 161 -1.10 10.30 -20.80
CA ILE A 161 -2.07 11.41 -20.87
C ILE A 161 -1.42 12.76 -20.45
N SER A 162 -0.35 12.64 -19.67
CA SER A 162 0.54 13.64 -19.08
C SER A 162 1.47 14.45 -19.97
N ILE A 163 1.46 14.27 -21.30
CA ILE A 163 2.65 14.52 -22.12
C ILE A 163 3.25 15.93 -21.98
N GLY A 164 4.56 16.00 -21.83
CA GLY A 164 5.30 17.27 -21.67
C GLY A 164 4.98 18.05 -20.39
N ASN A 165 4.19 17.48 -19.46
CA ASN A 165 3.84 18.07 -18.18
C ASN A 165 4.02 17.06 -17.03
N PRO A 166 5.26 16.87 -16.56
CA PRO A 166 5.56 15.90 -15.52
C PRO A 166 4.89 16.22 -14.18
N SER A 167 4.75 17.52 -13.86
CA SER A 167 4.06 17.94 -12.64
C SER A 167 2.59 17.51 -12.64
N LEU A 168 1.93 17.45 -13.80
CA LEU A 168 0.58 16.92 -13.92
C LEU A 168 0.57 15.39 -13.84
N ALA A 169 1.49 14.71 -14.52
CA ALA A 169 1.62 13.25 -14.44
C ALA A 169 1.85 12.77 -12.98
N MET A 170 2.72 13.44 -12.24
CA MET A 170 2.97 13.19 -10.81
C MET A 170 1.75 13.44 -9.92
N GLN A 171 0.86 14.37 -10.29
CA GLN A 171 -0.37 14.63 -9.53
C GLN A 171 -1.38 13.49 -9.73
N TYR A 172 -1.51 12.95 -10.95
CA TYR A 172 -2.33 11.77 -11.18
C TYR A 172 -1.73 10.54 -10.50
N ALA A 173 -0.43 10.29 -10.66
CA ALA A 173 0.28 9.20 -9.99
C ALA A 173 0.15 9.29 -8.46
N TYR A 174 0.21 10.48 -7.85
CA TYR A 174 -0.02 10.59 -6.41
C TYR A 174 -1.44 10.20 -6.00
N LYS A 175 -2.43 10.60 -6.82
CA LYS A 175 -3.83 10.26 -6.54
C LYS A 175 -4.06 8.76 -6.61
N ASP A 176 -3.40 8.08 -7.52
CA ASP A 176 -3.41 6.62 -7.68
C ASP A 176 -2.59 5.91 -6.58
N ALA A 177 -1.29 6.21 -6.47
CA ALA A 177 -0.37 5.52 -5.57
C ALA A 177 -0.83 5.48 -4.11
N THR A 178 -1.49 6.54 -3.65
CA THR A 178 -1.87 6.66 -2.23
C THR A 178 -3.12 5.88 -1.85
N LEU A 179 -3.75 5.17 -2.81
CA LEU A 179 -4.80 4.20 -2.50
C LEU A 179 -4.26 3.09 -1.58
N ASP A 180 -3.13 2.52 -1.97
CA ASP A 180 -2.58 1.27 -1.45
C ASP A 180 -1.12 1.35 -0.99
N HIS A 181 -0.42 2.46 -1.28
CA HIS A 181 1.00 2.62 -0.95
C HIS A 181 1.35 3.91 -0.19
N ASP A 182 2.62 3.99 0.19
CA ASP A 182 3.23 5.12 0.89
C ASP A 182 4.68 5.36 0.42
N THR A 183 5.22 6.55 0.69
CA THR A 183 6.66 6.88 0.58
C THR A 183 7.34 6.37 -0.70
N GLU A 184 8.26 5.38 -0.63
CA GLU A 184 9.12 4.94 -1.73
C GLU A 184 8.35 4.48 -2.97
N SER A 185 7.19 3.83 -2.80
CA SER A 185 6.36 3.39 -3.94
C SER A 185 5.61 4.55 -4.58
N VAL A 186 5.05 5.45 -3.76
CA VAL A 186 4.41 6.69 -4.24
C VAL A 186 5.43 7.54 -5.03
N TRP A 187 6.64 7.69 -4.49
CA TRP A 187 7.71 8.42 -5.16
C TRP A 187 8.19 7.73 -6.43
N ALA A 188 8.24 6.40 -6.45
CA ALA A 188 8.58 5.64 -7.65
C ALA A 188 7.56 5.85 -8.77
N GLU A 189 6.26 5.71 -8.50
CA GLU A 189 5.22 5.94 -9.51
C GLU A 189 5.25 7.38 -10.03
N GLN A 190 5.40 8.37 -9.14
CA GLN A 190 5.57 9.76 -9.52
C GLN A 190 6.80 9.98 -10.40
N MET A 191 7.94 9.38 -10.05
CA MET A 191 9.18 9.46 -10.82
C MET A 191 9.01 8.84 -12.22
N LEU A 192 8.41 7.65 -12.31
CA LEU A 192 8.17 6.97 -13.57
C LEU A 192 7.20 7.75 -14.45
N ALA A 193 6.06 8.20 -13.91
CA ALA A 193 5.08 9.01 -14.63
C ALA A 193 5.69 10.32 -15.15
N ALA A 194 6.61 10.92 -14.38
CA ALA A 194 7.36 12.10 -14.78
C ALA A 194 8.35 11.82 -15.93
N ILE A 195 9.08 10.70 -15.87
CA ILE A 195 9.98 10.23 -16.92
C ILE A 195 9.20 9.94 -18.21
N GLU A 196 8.13 9.17 -18.12
CA GLU A 196 7.27 8.77 -19.24
C GLU A 196 6.63 10.00 -19.91
N SER A 197 6.17 10.97 -19.13
CA SER A 197 5.67 12.26 -19.64
C SER A 197 6.72 13.04 -20.43
N GLN A 198 8.00 13.03 -19.99
CA GLN A 198 9.10 13.68 -20.72
C GLN A 198 9.60 12.88 -21.92
N ALA A 199 9.49 11.55 -21.90
CA ALA A 199 9.98 10.66 -22.95
C ALA A 199 9.33 10.90 -24.33
N PHE A 200 8.22 11.63 -24.38
CA PHE A 200 7.65 12.14 -25.62
C PHE A 200 8.54 13.16 -26.35
N PHE A 201 9.43 13.85 -25.63
CA PHE A 201 10.25 14.95 -26.14
C PHE A 201 11.74 14.82 -25.81
N GLU A 202 12.11 13.90 -24.93
CA GLU A 202 13.50 13.56 -24.59
C GLU A 202 13.71 12.06 -24.83
N SER A 203 14.85 11.70 -25.39
CA SER A 203 15.19 10.31 -25.74
C SER A 203 16.41 9.79 -24.97
N ASP A 204 17.18 10.66 -24.34
CA ASP A 204 18.36 10.29 -23.55
C ASP A 204 17.96 9.77 -22.16
N ILE A 205 18.34 8.53 -21.87
CA ILE A 205 17.96 7.85 -20.62
C ILE A 205 18.60 8.54 -19.42
N ASP A 206 19.87 8.91 -19.49
CA ASP A 206 20.55 9.59 -18.38
C ASP A 206 19.89 10.95 -18.06
N THR A 207 19.52 11.71 -19.09
CA THR A 207 18.79 12.99 -18.93
C THR A 207 17.41 12.78 -18.30
N LEU A 208 16.67 11.75 -18.73
CA LEU A 208 15.38 11.39 -18.13
C LEU A 208 15.54 10.99 -16.65
N LEU A 209 16.59 10.23 -16.33
CA LEU A 209 16.89 9.81 -14.96
C LEU A 209 17.27 11.00 -14.08
N ASP A 210 18.11 11.93 -14.56
CA ASP A 210 18.43 13.17 -13.84
C ASP A 210 17.15 13.93 -13.47
N PHE A 211 16.26 14.12 -14.45
CA PHE A 211 14.98 14.78 -14.24
C PHE A 211 14.08 14.04 -13.24
N GLY A 212 13.95 12.72 -13.36
CA GLY A 212 13.14 11.90 -12.46
C GLY A 212 13.67 11.91 -11.02
N LEU A 213 14.99 11.84 -10.84
CA LEU A 213 15.62 11.89 -9.51
C LEU A 213 15.40 13.23 -8.81
N GLU A 214 15.32 14.34 -9.55
CA GLU A 214 14.98 15.66 -8.99
C GLU A 214 13.57 15.70 -8.37
N GLN A 215 12.67 14.80 -8.79
CA GLN A 215 11.28 14.78 -8.32
C GLN A 215 11.10 14.05 -6.98
N ILE A 216 12.10 13.31 -6.50
CA ILE A 216 12.00 12.48 -5.30
C ILE A 216 12.97 12.96 -4.19
N PRO A 217 12.62 12.78 -2.89
CA PRO A 217 13.43 13.31 -1.79
C PRO A 217 14.87 12.78 -1.77
N GLU A 218 15.85 13.62 -1.41
CA GLU A 218 17.26 13.21 -1.25
C GLU A 218 17.46 12.08 -0.22
N THR A 219 16.56 11.97 0.74
CA THR A 219 16.60 10.94 1.79
C THR A 219 16.11 9.57 1.32
N SER A 220 15.38 9.50 0.19
CA SER A 220 14.78 8.29 -0.37
C SER A 220 15.81 7.17 -0.55
N LYS A 221 15.41 5.95 -0.16
CA LYS A 221 16.21 4.74 -0.39
C LYS A 221 16.22 4.39 -1.88
N LEU A 222 15.11 4.59 -2.59
CA LEU A 222 15.02 4.47 -4.05
C LEU A 222 16.03 5.38 -4.76
N ARG A 223 16.07 6.67 -4.43
CA ARG A 223 17.01 7.62 -5.03
C ARG A 223 18.46 7.17 -4.88
N LYS A 224 18.84 6.71 -3.68
CA LYS A 224 20.18 6.20 -3.38
C LYS A 224 20.50 4.93 -4.16
N CYS A 225 19.52 4.02 -4.31
CA CYS A 225 19.66 2.82 -5.11
C CYS A 225 19.95 3.16 -6.58
N ILE A 226 19.18 4.07 -7.18
CA ILE A 226 19.35 4.48 -8.58
C ILE A 226 20.71 5.17 -8.81
N LEU A 227 21.10 6.09 -7.93
CA LEU A 227 22.41 6.74 -7.99
C LEU A 227 23.56 5.73 -7.85
N PHE A 228 23.40 4.73 -6.99
CA PHE A 228 24.37 3.65 -6.84
C PHE A 228 24.52 2.84 -8.13
N ILE A 229 23.42 2.47 -8.79
CA ILE A 229 23.46 1.71 -10.05
C ILE A 229 24.12 2.52 -11.16
N ARG A 230 23.82 3.82 -11.27
CA ARG A 230 24.46 4.72 -12.25
C ARG A 230 25.97 4.80 -12.03
N ASP A 231 26.42 4.90 -10.78
CA ASP A 231 27.85 4.86 -10.45
C ASP A 231 28.50 3.54 -10.87
N GLN A 232 27.86 2.39 -10.60
CA GLN A 232 28.40 1.09 -11.03
C GLN A 232 28.52 1.00 -12.56
N TYR A 233 27.51 1.47 -13.29
CA TYR A 233 27.51 1.53 -14.75
C TYR A 233 28.62 2.43 -15.30
N GLN A 234 28.78 3.64 -14.76
CA GLN A 234 29.81 4.59 -15.18
C GLN A 234 31.24 4.09 -14.92
N ASN A 235 31.42 3.24 -13.90
CA ASN A 235 32.70 2.59 -13.61
C ASN A 235 32.94 1.31 -14.45
N GLY A 236 32.09 1.00 -15.43
CA GLY A 236 32.26 -0.13 -16.35
C GLY A 236 32.06 -1.49 -15.70
N MET A 237 31.24 -1.57 -14.65
CA MET A 237 30.91 -2.84 -14.00
C MET A 237 29.97 -3.67 -14.88
N GLU A 238 30.09 -4.99 -14.89
CA GLU A 238 29.11 -5.86 -15.56
C GLU A 238 27.76 -5.87 -14.82
N TRP A 239 26.65 -5.96 -15.56
CA TRP A 239 25.30 -5.82 -14.98
C TRP A 239 25.00 -6.87 -13.91
N GLN A 240 25.51 -8.11 -14.04
CA GLN A 240 25.33 -9.16 -13.03
C GLN A 240 26.00 -8.78 -11.72
N GLN A 241 27.18 -8.16 -11.78
CA GLN A 241 27.90 -7.70 -10.61
C GLN A 241 27.26 -6.45 -10.01
N ALA A 242 26.76 -5.53 -10.85
CA ALA A 242 25.99 -4.37 -10.39
C ALA A 242 24.69 -4.79 -9.68
N ARG A 243 23.94 -5.77 -10.22
CA ARG A 243 22.76 -6.36 -9.57
C ARG A 243 23.12 -6.96 -8.22
N LYS A 244 24.19 -7.76 -8.14
CA LYS A 244 24.66 -8.33 -6.88
C LYS A 244 24.95 -7.24 -5.85
N ASN A 245 25.74 -6.23 -6.23
CA ASN A 245 26.10 -5.12 -5.34
C ASN A 245 24.88 -4.33 -4.88
N MET A 246 23.92 -4.09 -5.78
CA MET A 246 22.66 -3.43 -5.47
C MET A 246 21.87 -4.22 -4.43
N LEU A 247 21.69 -5.53 -4.64
CA LEU A 247 20.94 -6.38 -3.69
C LEU A 247 21.62 -6.49 -2.32
N GLU A 248 22.95 -6.49 -2.26
CA GLU A 248 23.70 -6.47 -0.99
C GLU A 248 23.43 -5.21 -0.17
N ASN A 249 23.19 -4.06 -0.81
CA ASN A 249 23.02 -2.76 -0.14
C ASN A 249 21.54 -2.36 0.04
N PHE A 250 20.66 -2.79 -0.86
CA PHE A 250 19.29 -2.30 -0.95
C PHE A 250 18.23 -3.40 -0.92
N GLY A 251 18.61 -4.67 -1.11
CA GLY A 251 17.68 -5.79 -1.26
C GLY A 251 16.82 -6.06 -0.02
N HIS A 252 15.70 -6.74 -0.27
CA HIS A 252 14.71 -7.14 0.72
C HIS A 252 14.29 -8.60 0.45
N PRO A 253 13.93 -9.39 1.48
CA PRO A 253 13.49 -10.77 1.28
C PRO A 253 12.18 -10.90 0.50
N ASP A 254 11.29 -9.91 0.59
CA ASP A 254 10.08 -9.81 -0.24
C ASP A 254 10.44 -9.49 -1.70
N ALA A 255 9.88 -10.22 -2.64
CA ALA A 255 10.19 -10.08 -4.06
C ALA A 255 9.69 -8.74 -4.62
N SER A 256 8.56 -8.23 -4.11
CA SER A 256 7.84 -7.10 -4.70
C SER A 256 8.31 -5.72 -4.22
N LYS A 257 9.42 -5.59 -3.47
CA LYS A 257 9.82 -4.27 -2.96
C LYS A 257 10.26 -3.30 -4.06
N ALA A 258 9.65 -2.12 -4.05
CA ALA A 258 9.87 -1.08 -5.06
C ALA A 258 11.35 -0.75 -5.24
N VAL A 259 12.08 -0.51 -4.14
CA VAL A 259 13.49 -0.07 -4.21
C VAL A 259 14.38 -1.00 -5.04
N GLN A 260 14.23 -2.31 -4.91
CA GLN A 260 15.08 -3.26 -5.64
C GLN A 260 14.58 -3.48 -7.07
N ASN A 261 13.26 -3.50 -7.29
CA ASN A 261 12.68 -3.73 -8.62
C ASN A 261 12.85 -2.49 -9.52
N LEU A 262 12.61 -1.27 -9.02
CA LEU A 262 12.98 -0.07 -9.79
C LEU A 262 14.49 0.02 -9.99
N GLY A 263 15.30 -0.46 -9.05
CA GLY A 263 16.73 -0.64 -9.27
C GLY A 263 17.01 -1.53 -10.49
N ILE A 264 16.35 -2.69 -10.58
CA ILE A 264 16.43 -3.61 -11.73
C ILE A 264 15.96 -2.93 -13.01
N THR A 265 14.84 -2.21 -13.00
CA THR A 265 14.32 -1.46 -14.17
C THR A 265 15.33 -0.43 -14.67
N ILE A 266 15.96 0.35 -13.78
CA ILE A 266 16.97 1.33 -14.20
C ILE A 266 18.25 0.64 -14.67
N LEU A 267 18.66 -0.44 -14.00
CA LEU A 267 19.79 -1.26 -14.43
C LEU A 267 19.55 -1.80 -15.84
N SER A 268 18.37 -2.35 -16.15
CA SER A 268 18.09 -2.88 -17.48
C SER A 268 18.11 -1.79 -18.55
N LEU A 269 17.56 -0.60 -18.26
CA LEU A 269 17.56 0.54 -19.20
C LEU A 269 18.98 1.04 -19.52
N LEU A 270 19.86 1.14 -18.50
CA LEU A 270 21.24 1.60 -18.69
C LEU A 270 22.08 0.60 -19.48
N TYR A 271 22.06 -0.67 -19.05
CA TYR A 271 22.87 -1.73 -19.65
C TYR A 271 22.28 -2.27 -20.96
N GLY A 272 20.99 -2.05 -21.18
CA GLY A 272 20.30 -2.34 -22.43
C GLY A 272 20.66 -1.39 -23.56
N GLU A 273 21.23 -0.22 -23.27
CA GLU A 273 21.76 0.73 -24.28
C GLU A 273 20.71 1.10 -25.36
N LYS A 274 19.44 1.21 -24.96
CA LYS A 274 18.26 1.42 -25.85
C LYS A 274 17.97 0.28 -26.83
N ASP A 275 18.62 -0.87 -26.71
CA ASP A 275 18.23 -2.09 -27.40
C ASP A 275 17.08 -2.76 -26.63
N PHE A 276 15.93 -2.93 -27.31
CA PHE A 276 14.72 -3.45 -26.68
C PHE A 276 14.90 -4.89 -26.17
N GLY A 277 15.37 -5.81 -27.02
CA GLY A 277 15.53 -7.21 -26.64
C GLY A 277 16.56 -7.40 -25.52
N LYS A 278 17.71 -6.70 -25.63
CA LYS A 278 18.75 -6.68 -24.58
C LYS A 278 18.20 -6.16 -23.25
N THR A 279 17.44 -5.07 -23.27
CA THR A 279 16.82 -4.49 -22.07
C THR A 279 15.86 -5.47 -21.42
N GLN A 280 14.96 -6.08 -22.20
CA GLN A 280 14.00 -7.07 -21.71
C GLN A 280 14.71 -8.29 -21.10
N LEU A 281 15.72 -8.84 -21.77
CA LEU A 281 16.47 -9.99 -21.24
C LEU A 281 17.24 -9.67 -19.97
N ILE A 282 17.81 -8.46 -19.84
CA ILE A 282 18.50 -8.05 -18.60
C ILE A 282 17.50 -7.90 -17.46
N ALA A 283 16.36 -7.24 -17.69
CA ALA A 283 15.30 -7.09 -16.69
C ALA A 283 14.80 -8.46 -16.22
N LEU A 284 14.45 -9.33 -17.16
CA LEU A 284 13.98 -10.69 -16.90
C LEU A 284 15.01 -11.50 -16.10
N ASN A 285 16.26 -11.54 -16.56
CA ASN A 285 17.31 -12.34 -15.93
C ASN A 285 17.76 -11.83 -14.56
N CYS A 286 17.40 -10.59 -14.21
CA CYS A 286 17.56 -10.10 -12.84
C CYS A 286 16.60 -10.77 -11.85
N GLY A 287 15.52 -11.42 -12.29
CA GLY A 287 14.54 -12.07 -11.40
C GLY A 287 13.77 -11.06 -10.54
N TYR A 288 13.26 -11.54 -9.40
CA TYR A 288 12.34 -10.84 -8.51
C TYR A 288 10.97 -10.63 -9.14
N ASP A 289 10.56 -9.39 -9.33
CA ASP A 289 9.23 -9.01 -9.80
C ASP A 289 9.34 -8.72 -11.30
N THR A 290 9.41 -9.80 -12.09
CA THR A 290 9.91 -9.74 -13.47
C THR A 290 8.92 -9.16 -14.45
N ASP A 291 7.63 -9.38 -14.24
CA ASP A 291 6.57 -8.80 -15.06
C ASP A 291 6.61 -7.27 -15.03
N CYS A 292 6.67 -6.67 -13.84
CA CYS A 292 6.68 -5.22 -13.71
C CYS A 292 7.98 -4.58 -14.20
N THR A 293 9.13 -5.17 -13.86
CA THR A 293 10.43 -4.63 -14.27
C THR A 293 10.61 -4.69 -15.79
N CYS A 294 10.15 -5.77 -16.43
CA CYS A 294 10.13 -5.90 -17.88
C CYS A 294 9.09 -4.97 -18.52
N ALA A 295 7.89 -4.86 -17.95
CA ALA A 295 6.80 -4.06 -18.50
C ALA A 295 7.15 -2.57 -18.51
N THR A 296 7.62 -2.02 -17.40
CA THR A 296 7.95 -0.59 -17.31
C THR A 296 9.20 -0.23 -18.12
N ALA A 297 10.25 -1.08 -18.13
CA ALA A 297 11.40 -0.84 -18.99
C ALA A 297 11.02 -0.83 -20.48
N GLY A 298 10.20 -1.82 -20.89
CA GLY A 298 9.68 -1.91 -22.25
C GLY A 298 8.81 -0.72 -22.62
N ALA A 299 7.93 -0.28 -21.72
CA ALA A 299 7.06 0.87 -21.95
C ALA A 299 7.85 2.18 -22.12
N ILE A 300 8.88 2.43 -21.30
CA ILE A 300 9.75 3.60 -21.43
C ILE A 300 10.44 3.62 -22.79
N LEU A 301 11.05 2.50 -23.22
CA LEU A 301 11.67 2.41 -24.55
C LEU A 301 10.65 2.59 -25.68
N GLY A 302 9.45 2.02 -25.51
CA GLY A 302 8.33 2.16 -26.43
C GLY A 302 7.84 3.60 -26.57
N ILE A 303 7.78 4.38 -25.48
CA ILE A 303 7.44 5.80 -25.51
C ILE A 303 8.56 6.63 -26.16
N ILE A 304 9.83 6.33 -25.86
CA ILE A 304 10.98 7.05 -26.43
C ILE A 304 11.01 6.89 -27.95
N GLY A 305 10.91 5.66 -28.44
CA GLY A 305 11.09 5.36 -29.87
C GLY A 305 9.81 5.28 -30.69
N GLY A 306 8.66 5.03 -30.06
CA GLY A 306 7.39 4.73 -30.73
C GLY A 306 7.31 3.27 -31.22
N ALA A 307 6.09 2.82 -31.53
CA ALA A 307 5.84 1.47 -32.06
C ALA A 307 6.62 1.21 -33.35
N SER A 308 6.84 2.24 -34.16
CA SER A 308 7.67 2.18 -35.36
C SER A 308 9.14 1.78 -35.11
N SER A 309 9.67 2.00 -33.90
CA SER A 309 11.06 1.67 -33.52
C SER A 309 11.25 0.27 -32.94
N LEU A 310 10.16 -0.38 -32.49
CA LEU A 310 10.25 -1.68 -31.82
C LEU A 310 10.57 -2.81 -32.82
N PRO A 311 11.38 -3.82 -32.43
CA PRO A 311 11.69 -4.95 -33.30
C PRO A 311 10.44 -5.69 -33.78
N GLU A 312 10.42 -6.06 -35.06
CA GLU A 312 9.23 -6.64 -35.69
C GLU A 312 8.83 -7.98 -35.04
N ASP A 313 9.80 -8.83 -34.73
CA ASP A 313 9.54 -10.13 -34.08
C ASP A 313 8.87 -9.93 -32.70
N TRP A 314 9.34 -8.97 -31.91
CA TRP A 314 8.77 -8.65 -30.59
C TRP A 314 7.36 -8.06 -30.69
N LYS A 315 7.09 -7.19 -31.69
CA LYS A 315 5.73 -6.69 -31.94
C LYS A 315 4.77 -7.80 -32.34
N GLN A 316 5.22 -8.77 -33.13
CA GLN A 316 4.39 -9.93 -33.50
C GLN A 316 4.04 -10.80 -32.30
N GLN A 317 4.94 -10.90 -31.30
CA GLN A 317 4.67 -11.61 -30.05
C GLN A 317 3.60 -10.91 -29.19
N ALA A 318 3.44 -9.59 -29.30
CA ALA A 318 2.35 -8.85 -28.66
C ALA A 318 0.96 -9.25 -29.20
N LYS A 319 0.91 -9.81 -30.43
CA LYS A 319 -0.31 -10.25 -31.13
C LYS A 319 -1.39 -9.15 -31.25
N ASP A 320 -1.00 -7.88 -31.09
CA ASP A 320 -1.89 -6.71 -30.97
C ASP A 320 -3.10 -7.00 -30.04
N THR A 321 -2.85 -7.67 -28.92
CA THR A 321 -3.92 -8.05 -28.00
C THR A 321 -3.46 -8.09 -26.54
N PHE A 322 -4.40 -7.88 -25.62
CA PHE A 322 -4.18 -8.02 -24.19
C PHE A 322 -5.30 -8.86 -23.55
N ALA A 323 -5.01 -9.43 -22.38
CA ALA A 323 -5.98 -10.04 -21.50
C ALA A 323 -6.31 -9.09 -20.34
N CYS A 324 -7.52 -9.17 -19.79
CA CYS A 324 -7.93 -8.40 -18.62
C CYS A 324 -8.58 -9.31 -17.58
N GLY A 325 -8.08 -9.28 -16.35
CA GLY A 325 -8.54 -10.13 -15.25
C GLY A 325 -9.63 -9.52 -14.36
N ILE A 326 -10.05 -8.29 -14.65
CA ILE A 326 -11.01 -7.53 -13.85
C ILE A 326 -12.21 -7.04 -14.68
N ASP A 327 -13.23 -6.49 -14.01
CA ASP A 327 -14.46 -6.01 -14.66
C ASP A 327 -14.26 -4.61 -15.25
N VAL A 328 -13.61 -4.54 -16.42
CA VAL A 328 -13.43 -3.32 -17.20
C VAL A 328 -14.10 -3.45 -18.57
N THR A 329 -14.81 -2.42 -18.99
CA THR A 329 -15.45 -2.36 -20.31
C THR A 329 -14.57 -1.59 -21.28
N ARG A 330 -13.94 -2.28 -22.24
CA ARG A 330 -13.22 -1.68 -23.38
C ARG A 330 -13.92 -1.99 -24.70
N PRO A 331 -13.80 -1.13 -25.74
CA PRO A 331 -14.37 -1.39 -27.07
C PRO A 331 -13.81 -2.64 -27.75
N SER A 332 -12.55 -2.95 -27.50
CA SER A 332 -11.86 -4.15 -27.96
C SER A 332 -10.74 -4.53 -26.98
N ASN A 333 -10.11 -5.67 -27.20
CA ASN A 333 -8.90 -6.10 -26.50
C ASN A 333 -7.63 -5.90 -27.33
N ARG A 334 -7.64 -4.95 -28.29
CA ARG A 334 -6.49 -4.67 -29.15
C ARG A 334 -5.61 -3.58 -28.56
N ILE A 335 -4.30 -3.77 -28.59
CA ILE A 335 -3.32 -2.81 -28.06
C ILE A 335 -3.39 -1.50 -28.84
N SER A 336 -3.61 -1.56 -30.16
CA SER A 336 -3.75 -0.34 -30.97
C SER A 336 -4.99 0.50 -30.60
N ASP A 337 -6.09 -0.16 -30.22
CA ASP A 337 -7.34 0.53 -29.86
C ASP A 337 -7.19 1.16 -28.47
N LEU A 338 -6.52 0.47 -27.54
CA LEU A 338 -6.11 1.03 -26.26
C LEU A 338 -5.23 2.28 -26.44
N ALA A 339 -4.29 2.25 -27.39
CA ALA A 339 -3.46 3.41 -27.70
C ALA A 339 -4.29 4.60 -28.20
N MET A 340 -5.27 4.36 -29.08
CA MET A 340 -6.19 5.40 -29.55
C MET A 340 -7.03 5.99 -28.41
N ASP A 341 -7.59 5.15 -27.56
CA ASP A 341 -8.39 5.58 -26.41
C ASP A 341 -7.55 6.38 -25.41
N THR A 342 -6.30 5.95 -25.18
CA THR A 342 -5.33 6.69 -24.36
C THR A 342 -5.03 8.06 -24.96
N CYS A 343 -4.81 8.14 -26.27
CA CYS A 343 -4.61 9.42 -26.97
C CYS A 343 -5.85 10.33 -26.90
N ARG A 344 -7.05 9.77 -27.00
CA ARG A 344 -8.30 10.51 -26.81
C ARG A 344 -8.36 11.15 -25.43
N ALA A 345 -8.03 10.39 -24.39
CA ALA A 345 -7.94 10.91 -23.03
C ALA A 345 -6.84 11.96 -22.86
N GLY A 346 -5.65 11.73 -23.43
CA GLY A 346 -4.55 12.70 -23.40
C GLY A 346 -4.87 14.01 -24.14
N VAL A 347 -5.63 13.96 -25.25
CA VAL A 347 -6.13 15.17 -25.92
C VAL A 347 -7.12 15.91 -25.01
N ALA A 348 -8.05 15.21 -24.34
CA ALA A 348 -8.96 15.86 -23.40
C ALA A 348 -8.20 16.54 -22.23
N VAL A 349 -7.16 15.90 -21.72
CA VAL A 349 -6.26 16.48 -20.69
C VAL A 349 -5.50 17.71 -21.23
N ALA A 350 -4.90 17.61 -22.43
CA ALA A 350 -4.20 18.70 -23.12
C ALA A 350 -5.09 19.92 -23.33
N GLN A 351 -6.33 19.72 -23.77
CA GLN A 351 -7.26 20.80 -24.07
C GLN A 351 -7.90 21.42 -22.82
N SER A 352 -7.87 20.72 -21.67
CA SER A 352 -8.58 21.15 -20.46
C SER A 352 -7.66 21.67 -19.35
N ILE A 353 -6.60 20.92 -19.02
CA ILE A 353 -5.81 21.16 -17.80
C ILE A 353 -4.28 21.10 -18.01
N ASN A 354 -3.80 20.76 -19.21
CA ASN A 354 -2.37 20.72 -19.51
C ASN A 354 -1.98 21.79 -20.56
N SER A 355 -1.59 22.96 -20.07
CA SER A 355 -1.16 24.10 -20.90
C SER A 355 0.26 24.00 -21.48
N ASN A 356 1.01 22.92 -21.20
CA ASN A 356 2.43 22.82 -21.57
C ASN A 356 2.65 22.21 -22.95
N VAL A 357 1.60 21.68 -23.58
CA VAL A 357 1.68 20.98 -24.86
C VAL A 357 0.57 21.42 -25.82
N ILE A 358 0.90 21.44 -27.11
CA ILE A 358 -0.05 21.57 -28.22
C ILE A 358 0.01 20.27 -29.02
N ILE A 359 -1.13 19.59 -29.16
CA ILE A 359 -1.27 18.42 -30.03
C ILE A 359 -1.84 18.89 -31.37
N GLU A 360 -1.05 18.79 -32.42
CA GLU A 360 -1.40 19.22 -33.77
C GLU A 360 -2.02 18.06 -34.56
N GLY A 361 -2.91 18.36 -35.51
CA GLY A 361 -3.47 17.33 -36.41
C GLY A 361 -4.41 16.33 -35.72
N ILE A 362 -5.10 16.74 -34.64
CA ILE A 362 -6.10 15.92 -33.96
C ILE A 362 -7.19 15.49 -34.95
N PRO A 363 -7.51 14.18 -35.08
CA PRO A 363 -8.60 13.71 -35.93
C PRO A 363 -9.96 14.26 -35.49
N ASN A 364 -10.77 14.70 -36.45
CA ASN A 364 -12.10 15.28 -36.17
C ASN A 364 -13.09 14.28 -35.54
N ASP A 365 -12.82 12.98 -35.69
CA ASP A 365 -13.64 11.86 -35.23
C ASP A 365 -13.11 11.22 -33.94
N LEU A 366 -12.10 11.81 -33.28
CA LEU A 366 -11.54 11.30 -32.02
C LEU A 366 -12.53 11.42 -30.84
N GLU A 367 -13.52 12.31 -30.92
CA GLU A 367 -14.57 12.52 -29.91
C GLU A 367 -14.05 12.78 -28.47
N TRP A 368 -12.88 13.42 -28.33
CA TRP A 368 -12.26 13.70 -27.04
C TRP A 368 -13.10 14.65 -26.18
N GLU A 369 -13.93 15.50 -26.79
CA GLU A 369 -14.85 16.43 -26.12
C GLU A 369 -15.94 15.73 -25.31
N LYS A 370 -16.15 14.42 -25.50
CA LYS A 370 -17.10 13.62 -24.70
C LYS A 370 -16.58 13.32 -23.30
N ILE A 371 -15.26 13.40 -23.08
CA ILE A 371 -14.66 13.19 -21.76
C ILE A 371 -14.94 14.43 -20.90
N PRO A 372 -15.56 14.30 -19.71
CA PRO A 372 -15.89 15.45 -18.90
C PRO A 372 -14.65 16.28 -18.51
N SER A 373 -14.75 17.60 -18.64
CA SER A 373 -13.64 18.52 -18.35
C SER A 373 -13.95 19.55 -17.28
N VAL A 374 -15.19 19.61 -16.79
CA VAL A 374 -15.64 20.60 -15.80
C VAL A 374 -15.61 20.00 -14.40
N GLN A 375 -15.03 20.71 -13.44
CA GLN A 375 -15.13 20.35 -12.02
C GLN A 375 -16.58 20.48 -11.53
N MET A 376 -17.23 19.35 -11.24
CA MET A 376 -18.64 19.31 -10.82
C MET A 376 -18.84 19.58 -9.31
N ALA A 377 -17.88 19.19 -8.47
CA ALA A 377 -17.96 19.34 -7.02
C ALA A 377 -17.84 20.81 -6.61
N GLN A 378 -18.74 21.28 -5.73
CA GLN A 378 -18.70 22.65 -5.20
C GLN A 378 -18.04 22.74 -3.83
N VAL A 379 -18.15 21.70 -3.02
CA VAL A 379 -17.57 21.63 -1.68
C VAL A 379 -16.88 20.28 -1.54
N LYS A 380 -15.66 20.30 -0.98
CA LYS A 380 -14.88 19.10 -0.70
C LYS A 380 -14.69 18.95 0.80
N ILE A 381 -14.86 17.73 1.29
CA ILE A 381 -14.64 17.33 2.68
C ILE A 381 -13.36 16.51 2.71
N SER A 382 -12.46 16.81 3.64
CA SER A 382 -11.22 16.06 3.87
C SER A 382 -10.95 15.98 5.38
N ILE A 383 -10.01 15.13 5.79
CA ILE A 383 -9.71 14.90 7.20
C ILE A 383 -8.20 14.86 7.46
N ASP A 384 -7.79 15.54 8.54
CA ASP A 384 -6.55 15.28 9.24
C ASP A 384 -6.88 14.50 10.53
N TYR A 385 -6.42 13.24 10.58
CA TYR A 385 -6.66 12.36 11.71
C TYR A 385 -5.87 12.72 12.97
N LYS A 386 -4.96 13.71 12.94
CA LYS A 386 -4.05 14.01 14.07
C LYS A 386 -3.32 12.75 14.55
N GLY A 387 -2.53 12.15 13.66
CA GLY A 387 -1.86 10.87 13.86
C GLY A 387 -2.61 9.68 13.25
N LYS A 388 -2.59 8.51 13.90
CA LYS A 388 -3.26 7.30 13.37
C LYS A 388 -4.78 7.52 13.26
N PRO A 389 -5.44 6.96 12.24
CA PRO A 389 -6.91 6.96 12.09
C PRO A 389 -7.56 5.98 13.07
N ALA A 390 -7.18 6.06 14.34
CA ALA A 390 -7.53 5.10 15.37
C ALA A 390 -8.25 5.77 16.54
N LEU A 391 -9.29 5.12 17.04
CA LEU A 391 -10.04 5.52 18.22
C LEU A 391 -9.71 4.55 19.37
N HIS A 392 -8.96 5.02 20.36
CA HIS A 392 -8.74 4.25 21.58
C HIS A 392 -10.04 4.20 22.39
N PRO A 393 -10.51 3.03 22.87
CA PRO A 393 -11.78 2.91 23.59
C PRO A 393 -11.93 3.86 24.78
N ASP A 394 -10.86 4.04 25.56
CA ASP A 394 -10.92 4.83 26.79
C ASP A 394 -10.43 6.28 26.67
N GLN A 395 -10.04 6.73 25.47
CA GLN A 395 -9.48 8.08 25.28
C GLN A 395 -10.21 8.84 24.17
N PRO A 396 -10.47 10.15 24.35
CA PRO A 396 -11.02 10.95 23.27
C PRO A 396 -10.01 11.06 22.12
N LYS A 397 -10.51 10.94 20.89
CA LYS A 397 -9.77 11.18 19.65
C LYS A 397 -10.17 12.52 19.08
N GLU A 398 -9.19 13.40 18.89
CA GLU A 398 -9.36 14.60 18.06
C GLU A 398 -9.12 14.23 16.59
N ILE A 399 -10.01 14.71 15.72
CA ILE A 399 -9.80 14.80 14.27
C ILE A 399 -10.02 16.25 13.84
N GLN A 400 -9.48 16.61 12.68
CA GLN A 400 -9.69 17.91 12.08
C GLN A 400 -10.32 17.74 10.69
N LEU A 401 -11.59 18.15 10.58
CA LEU A 401 -12.28 18.21 9.30
C LEU A 401 -11.85 19.45 8.52
N ILE A 402 -11.53 19.27 7.25
CA ILE A 402 -11.14 20.33 6.32
C ILE A 402 -12.25 20.45 5.29
N ILE A 403 -12.92 21.60 5.26
CA ILE A 403 -14.03 21.85 4.34
C ILE A 403 -13.60 22.93 3.36
N GLU A 404 -13.47 22.56 2.10
CA GLU A 404 -12.99 23.42 1.02
C GLU A 404 -14.15 23.83 0.12
N ASN A 405 -14.26 25.12 -0.15
CA ASN A 405 -15.18 25.67 -1.14
C ASN A 405 -14.44 25.79 -2.48
N LEU A 406 -14.96 25.12 -3.50
CA LEU A 406 -14.37 25.07 -4.84
C LEU A 406 -14.98 26.13 -5.76
N THR A 407 -15.92 26.95 -5.28
CA THR A 407 -16.60 27.97 -6.08
C THR A 407 -16.02 29.38 -5.88
N GLU A 408 -16.29 30.26 -6.84
CA GLU A 408 -15.94 31.69 -6.84
C GLU A 408 -16.86 32.55 -5.97
N THR A 409 -17.60 31.92 -5.06
CA THR A 409 -18.59 32.60 -4.23
C THR A 409 -18.52 32.04 -2.83
N GLU A 410 -18.55 32.92 -1.83
CA GLU A 410 -18.67 32.51 -0.44
C GLU A 410 -19.91 31.64 -0.21
N LYS A 411 -19.78 30.61 0.62
CA LYS A 411 -20.88 29.75 1.06
C LYS A 411 -21.06 29.83 2.57
N ILE A 412 -22.30 29.92 3.03
CA ILE A 412 -22.65 29.88 4.46
C ILE A 412 -23.59 28.70 4.69
N GLY A 413 -23.27 27.89 5.69
CA GLY A 413 -23.99 26.65 5.91
C GLY A 413 -23.80 26.06 7.31
N GLU A 414 -24.19 24.80 7.43
CA GLU A 414 -24.07 24.01 8.64
C GLU A 414 -23.27 22.75 8.33
N LEU A 415 -22.25 22.46 9.14
CA LEU A 415 -21.53 21.19 9.14
C LEU A 415 -22.17 20.29 10.19
N VAL A 416 -22.67 19.14 9.77
CA VAL A 416 -23.36 18.16 10.64
C VAL A 416 -22.58 16.85 10.62
N ILE A 417 -22.34 16.29 11.81
CA ILE A 417 -21.58 15.05 11.99
C ILE A 417 -22.43 14.07 12.80
N VAL A 418 -22.66 12.87 12.24
CA VAL A 418 -23.50 11.83 12.84
C VAL A 418 -22.71 10.52 12.90
N GLY A 419 -22.61 9.89 14.07
CA GLY A 419 -22.01 8.56 14.24
C GLY A 419 -22.99 7.59 14.92
N SER A 420 -22.52 6.39 15.26
CA SER A 420 -23.34 5.43 16.01
C SER A 420 -23.62 5.91 17.45
N ASP A 421 -24.63 5.31 18.08
CA ASP A 421 -25.02 5.59 19.46
C ASP A 421 -23.94 5.21 20.49
N ASP A 422 -22.90 4.48 20.10
CA ASP A 422 -21.80 4.07 20.98
C ASP A 422 -20.79 5.19 21.22
N TYR A 423 -20.82 6.25 20.40
CA TYR A 423 -19.83 7.33 20.44
C TYR A 423 -20.46 8.67 20.78
N SER A 424 -19.75 9.48 21.58
CA SER A 424 -20.03 10.90 21.74
C SER A 424 -19.19 11.71 20.76
N ILE A 425 -19.83 12.65 20.06
CA ILE A 425 -19.21 13.51 19.05
C ILE A 425 -19.40 14.97 19.48
N SER A 426 -18.33 15.76 19.46
CA SER A 426 -18.38 17.18 19.84
C SER A 426 -17.46 18.05 18.98
N PRO A 427 -17.96 19.14 18.36
CA PRO A 427 -19.38 19.42 18.16
C PRO A 427 -20.01 18.44 17.16
N ALA A 428 -21.29 18.09 17.34
CA ALA A 428 -22.05 17.29 16.38
C ALA A 428 -22.67 18.15 15.26
N SER A 429 -22.81 19.46 15.48
CA SER A 429 -23.18 20.43 14.46
C SER A 429 -22.52 21.78 14.73
N VAL A 430 -22.11 22.49 13.67
CA VAL A 430 -21.54 23.84 13.74
C VAL A 430 -21.88 24.66 12.49
N THR A 431 -22.20 25.94 12.69
CA THR A 431 -22.36 26.90 11.58
C THR A 431 -21.00 27.24 10.99
N ILE A 432 -20.89 27.16 9.66
CA ILE A 432 -19.65 27.37 8.92
C ILE A 432 -19.81 28.47 7.87
N ARG A 433 -18.72 29.22 7.65
CA ARG A 433 -18.58 30.22 6.60
C ARG A 433 -17.36 29.83 5.77
N LEU A 434 -17.58 29.42 4.53
CA LEU A 434 -16.54 28.96 3.62
C LEU A 434 -16.19 30.10 2.65
N PRO A 435 -14.98 30.69 2.73
CA PRO A 435 -14.55 31.72 1.80
C PRO A 435 -14.57 31.22 0.34
N GLU A 436 -14.69 32.12 -0.63
CA GLU A 436 -14.51 31.78 -2.05
C GLU A 436 -13.13 31.12 -2.25
N LYS A 437 -13.08 29.99 -2.97
CA LYS A 437 -11.86 29.18 -3.17
C LYS A 437 -11.05 28.94 -1.89
N GLY A 438 -11.70 28.93 -0.74
CA GLY A 438 -11.08 28.87 0.57
C GLY A 438 -11.44 27.61 1.34
N ALA A 439 -10.78 27.40 2.46
CA ALA A 439 -11.03 26.26 3.34
C ALA A 439 -11.15 26.69 4.80
N ILE A 440 -11.93 25.92 5.57
CA ILE A 440 -11.90 26.00 7.04
C ILE A 440 -11.39 24.69 7.62
N LYS A 441 -10.90 24.76 8.85
CA LYS A 441 -10.51 23.59 9.64
C LYS A 441 -11.37 23.53 10.91
N GLN A 442 -12.15 22.47 11.06
CA GLN A 442 -13.04 22.26 12.21
C GLN A 442 -12.54 21.07 13.04
N PRO A 443 -12.06 21.28 14.28
CA PRO A 443 -11.76 20.18 15.19
C PRO A 443 -13.05 19.48 15.64
N VAL A 444 -13.00 18.15 15.73
CA VAL A 444 -14.08 17.29 16.20
C VAL A 444 -13.48 16.25 17.15
N TYR A 445 -14.14 16.03 18.28
CA TYR A 445 -13.74 15.08 19.30
C TYR A 445 -14.71 13.90 19.31
N ILE A 446 -14.16 12.68 19.26
CA ILE A 446 -14.90 11.43 19.28
C ILE A 446 -14.43 10.60 20.47
N GLN A 447 -15.34 10.06 21.25
CA GLN A 447 -15.02 9.16 22.36
C GLN A 447 -16.08 8.07 22.47
N ALA A 448 -15.66 6.83 22.75
CA ALA A 448 -16.62 5.77 23.09
C ALA A 448 -17.30 6.11 24.43
N LYS A 449 -18.61 5.86 24.53
CA LYS A 449 -19.35 6.07 25.78
C LYS A 449 -18.90 5.06 26.83
N ALA A 450 -18.95 5.42 28.11
CA ALA A 450 -18.41 4.62 29.22
C ALA A 450 -18.99 3.20 29.35
N ASN A 451 -20.21 2.96 28.85
CA ASN A 451 -20.88 1.66 28.86
C ASN A 451 -20.57 0.81 27.62
N THR A 452 -19.75 1.29 26.69
CA THR A 452 -19.36 0.56 25.48
C THR A 452 -18.37 -0.55 25.84
N SER A 453 -18.79 -1.80 25.71
CA SER A 453 -17.93 -2.96 25.97
C SER A 453 -17.63 -3.80 24.73
N THR A 454 -18.16 -3.40 23.59
CA THR A 454 -18.20 -4.16 22.36
C THR A 454 -17.92 -3.20 21.21
N PHE A 455 -16.94 -3.52 20.36
CA PHE A 455 -16.39 -2.61 19.36
C PHE A 455 -16.43 -3.25 17.97
N SER A 456 -17.08 -2.60 17.00
CA SER A 456 -16.93 -2.92 15.57
C SER A 456 -15.51 -2.65 15.09
N SER A 457 -15.11 -3.13 13.91
CA SER A 457 -13.79 -2.86 13.31
C SER A 457 -13.47 -1.37 13.08
N ALA A 458 -14.50 -0.54 12.94
CA ALA A 458 -14.38 0.91 12.81
C ALA A 458 -15.60 1.65 13.36
N ALA A 459 -15.38 2.88 13.84
CA ALA A 459 -16.39 3.88 14.10
C ALA A 459 -16.57 4.73 12.83
N ILE A 460 -17.78 4.75 12.27
CA ILE A 460 -18.10 5.48 11.03
C ILE A 460 -18.88 6.75 11.38
N LEU A 461 -18.42 7.87 10.83
CA LEU A 461 -19.03 9.20 10.93
C LEU A 461 -19.58 9.61 9.57
N ASN A 462 -20.85 9.99 9.47
CA ASN A 462 -21.41 10.67 8.32
C ASN A 462 -21.24 12.17 8.51
N VAL A 463 -20.56 12.84 7.58
CA VAL A 463 -20.26 14.27 7.60
C VAL A 463 -20.99 14.93 6.45
N MET A 464 -21.85 15.89 6.76
CA MET A 464 -22.65 16.61 5.78
C MET A 464 -22.40 18.11 5.88
N VAL A 465 -22.23 18.77 4.73
CA VAL A 465 -22.29 20.23 4.62
C VAL A 465 -23.64 20.60 4.04
N LYS A 466 -24.39 21.43 4.76
CA LYS A 466 -25.73 21.88 4.37
C LYS A 466 -25.74 23.37 4.06
N GLU A 467 -26.30 23.74 2.91
CA GLU A 467 -26.59 25.12 2.52
C GLU A 467 -28.12 25.26 2.36
N ASN A 468 -28.75 26.20 3.06
CA ASN A 468 -30.22 26.37 3.06
C ASN A 468 -31.00 25.05 3.36
N ALA A 469 -30.49 24.26 4.31
CA ALA A 469 -31.01 22.93 4.69
C ALA A 469 -30.88 21.82 3.63
N GLN A 470 -30.25 22.08 2.48
CA GLN A 470 -29.92 21.07 1.46
C GLN A 470 -28.48 20.60 1.63
N ILE A 471 -28.25 19.29 1.49
CA ILE A 471 -26.90 18.72 1.50
C ILE A 471 -26.21 19.11 0.20
N VAL A 472 -25.09 19.84 0.30
CA VAL A 472 -24.25 20.24 -0.85
C VAL A 472 -22.95 19.45 -0.94
N ALA A 473 -22.55 18.78 0.16
CA ALA A 473 -21.52 17.76 0.17
C ALA A 473 -21.78 16.77 1.33
N GLU A 474 -21.45 15.51 1.10
CA GLU A 474 -21.54 14.45 2.09
C GLU A 474 -20.36 13.49 1.94
N ASP A 475 -19.83 13.02 3.06
CA ASP A 475 -18.83 11.96 3.09
C ASP A 475 -18.95 11.08 4.34
N GLN A 476 -18.37 9.88 4.28
CA GLN A 476 -18.21 8.97 5.40
C GLN A 476 -16.75 8.90 5.82
N ILE A 477 -16.51 9.03 7.12
CA ILE A 477 -15.17 8.99 7.72
C ILE A 477 -15.10 7.87 8.74
N GLY A 478 -14.15 6.98 8.54
CA GLY A 478 -13.84 5.86 9.41
C GLY A 478 -12.72 6.15 10.40
N LEU A 479 -12.86 5.63 11.60
CA LEU A 479 -11.80 5.49 12.60
C LEU A 479 -11.69 4.01 12.98
N ALA A 480 -10.54 3.39 12.75
CA ALA A 480 -10.29 2.03 13.23
C ALA A 480 -10.40 2.01 14.76
N THR A 481 -11.23 1.12 15.30
CA THR A 481 -11.36 1.02 16.76
C THR A 481 -10.13 0.31 17.32
N GLY A 482 -9.69 0.72 18.51
CA GLY A 482 -8.69 -0.01 19.25
C GLY A 482 -9.27 -1.35 19.70
N VAL A 483 -8.84 -2.44 19.07
CA VAL A 483 -9.27 -3.79 19.40
C VAL A 483 -8.73 -4.16 20.80
N PRO A 484 -9.60 -4.54 21.75
CA PRO A 484 -9.18 -4.94 23.09
C PRO A 484 -8.46 -6.30 23.08
N TYR A 485 -7.38 -6.36 23.84
CA TYR A 485 -6.70 -7.58 24.25
C TYR A 485 -6.49 -7.55 25.76
N TYR A 486 -6.46 -8.71 26.40
CA TYR A 486 -6.00 -8.86 27.77
C TYR A 486 -4.62 -9.50 27.78
N LEU A 487 -3.63 -8.73 28.25
CA LEU A 487 -2.22 -9.11 28.29
C LEU A 487 -1.88 -9.70 29.65
N ILE A 488 -1.35 -10.93 29.64
CA ILE A 488 -0.93 -11.69 30.82
C ILE A 488 0.59 -11.93 30.73
N GLY A 489 1.29 -11.70 31.85
CA GLY A 489 2.76 -11.73 31.94
C GLY A 489 3.37 -10.32 32.01
N PRO A 490 4.65 -10.12 31.63
CA PRO A 490 5.56 -11.11 31.03
C PRO A 490 6.12 -12.13 32.02
N TYR A 491 6.37 -13.33 31.51
CA TYR A 491 7.03 -14.43 32.22
C TYR A 491 8.43 -14.70 31.66
N TRP A 492 9.33 -15.16 32.51
CA TRP A 492 10.64 -15.68 32.11
C TRP A 492 11.20 -16.58 33.22
N ASP A 493 12.05 -17.51 32.80
CA ASP A 493 12.86 -18.34 33.69
C ASP A 493 14.33 -17.88 33.65
N LEU A 494 15.14 -18.39 34.57
CA LEU A 494 16.59 -18.11 34.62
C LEU A 494 17.38 -18.98 33.63
N TYR A 495 16.91 -20.20 33.35
CA TYR A 495 17.56 -21.22 32.54
C TYR A 495 16.50 -22.20 32.00
N ASP A 496 16.93 -23.16 31.18
CA ASP A 496 16.04 -24.20 30.68
C ASP A 496 15.53 -25.13 31.78
N THR A 497 14.29 -24.87 32.21
CA THR A 497 13.59 -25.62 33.26
C THR A 497 13.11 -27.00 32.80
N THR A 498 13.23 -27.32 31.50
CA THR A 498 12.83 -28.62 30.93
C THR A 498 13.97 -29.62 30.82
N SER A 499 15.22 -29.16 30.95
CA SER A 499 16.40 -30.03 30.91
C SER A 499 16.61 -30.77 32.23
N GLU A 500 16.71 -32.11 32.19
CA GLU A 500 16.88 -32.95 33.39
C GLU A 500 18.22 -32.75 34.12
N ASN A 501 19.14 -31.98 33.54
CA ASN A 501 20.56 -32.05 33.90
C ASN A 501 21.14 -30.84 34.63
N GLU A 502 20.34 -29.86 35.09
CA GLU A 502 20.93 -28.68 35.72
C GLU A 502 20.37 -28.30 37.11
N SER A 503 21.33 -28.02 37.99
CA SER A 503 21.22 -28.01 39.45
C SER A 503 21.08 -26.59 40.01
N TYR A 504 19.92 -25.94 39.91
CA TYR A 504 19.73 -24.58 40.45
C TYR A 504 18.56 -24.49 41.44
N TYR A 505 18.41 -23.33 42.10
CA TYR A 505 17.27 -23.09 43.00
C TYR A 505 15.99 -22.96 42.20
N HIS A 506 15.32 -24.09 42.02
CA HIS A 506 13.93 -24.15 41.60
C HIS A 506 13.05 -23.96 42.87
N PRO A 507 12.12 -22.99 42.91
CA PRO A 507 11.30 -22.71 44.10
C PRO A 507 10.50 -23.93 44.59
N VAL A 508 10.25 -24.91 43.70
CA VAL A 508 9.62 -26.20 44.03
C VAL A 508 10.63 -27.24 44.59
N HIS A 509 11.92 -27.21 44.18
CA HIS A 509 12.91 -28.24 44.54
C HIS A 509 13.98 -27.81 45.57
N LYS A 510 14.03 -26.53 45.96
CA LYS A 510 14.84 -25.96 47.07
C LYS A 510 16.36 -26.30 47.07
N ARG A 511 17.02 -26.47 45.92
CA ARG A 511 18.49 -26.70 45.85
C ARG A 511 19.27 -25.38 45.70
N LYS A 512 20.45 -25.20 46.32
CA LYS A 512 21.21 -23.94 46.23
C LYS A 512 22.46 -24.11 45.35
N ALA A 513 22.52 -23.45 44.20
CA ALA A 513 23.72 -23.30 43.38
C ALA A 513 23.78 -21.91 42.74
N ARG A 514 24.97 -21.50 42.23
CA ARG A 514 25.17 -20.21 41.54
C ARG A 514 24.88 -20.36 40.03
N PRO A 515 24.28 -19.36 39.35
CA PRO A 515 24.03 -19.42 37.90
C PRO A 515 25.35 -19.44 37.12
N ARG A 516 25.40 -20.16 35.99
CA ARG A 516 26.57 -20.17 35.09
C ARG A 516 26.58 -18.92 34.21
N GLY A 517 27.78 -18.50 33.78
CA GLY A 517 28.06 -17.26 33.03
C GLY A 517 26.88 -16.63 32.28
N ALA A 518 26.39 -17.26 31.21
CA ALA A 518 25.32 -16.72 30.36
C ALA A 518 23.97 -16.52 31.08
N GLU A 519 23.61 -17.38 32.03
CA GLU A 519 22.36 -17.29 32.83
C GLU A 519 22.36 -16.08 33.77
N ASN A 520 23.54 -15.55 34.13
CA ASN A 520 23.60 -14.30 34.92
C ASN A 520 23.27 -13.06 34.08
N PHE A 521 23.35 -13.17 32.76
CA PHE A 521 23.20 -12.04 31.83
C PHE A 521 22.05 -12.21 30.84
N ASN A 522 21.36 -13.36 30.88
CA ASN A 522 20.27 -13.66 29.98
C ASN A 522 19.13 -14.38 30.71
N ASN A 523 17.92 -14.23 30.18
CA ASN A 523 16.75 -14.97 30.61
C ASN A 523 16.54 -16.19 29.72
N TYR A 524 15.68 -17.09 30.17
CA TYR A 524 15.19 -18.21 29.36
C TYR A 524 13.68 -18.17 29.22
N VAL A 525 13.21 -18.52 28.03
CA VAL A 525 11.80 -18.77 27.74
C VAL A 525 11.71 -19.91 26.73
N SER A 526 10.64 -20.69 26.83
CA SER A 526 10.34 -21.77 25.90
C SER A 526 8.85 -21.77 25.59
N LEU A 527 8.50 -22.17 24.36
CA LEU A 527 7.11 -22.34 23.96
C LEU A 527 6.44 -23.48 24.73
N ASP A 528 7.20 -24.51 25.14
CA ASP A 528 6.69 -25.67 25.88
C ASP A 528 6.51 -25.39 27.38
N ARG A 529 7.10 -24.29 27.87
CA ARG A 529 7.01 -23.92 29.29
C ARG A 529 5.64 -23.33 29.61
N GLU A 530 4.80 -24.10 30.30
CA GLU A 530 3.49 -23.64 30.77
C GLU A 530 3.64 -22.65 31.95
N TYR A 531 3.31 -21.37 31.71
CA TYR A 531 3.36 -20.32 32.72
C TYR A 531 1.98 -20.01 33.34
N ILE A 532 0.91 -20.37 32.64
CA ILE A 532 -0.49 -20.33 33.07
C ILE A 532 -1.17 -21.63 32.64
N ALA A 533 -2.32 -21.99 33.20
CA ALA A 533 -3.06 -23.18 32.80
C ALA A 533 -3.46 -23.12 31.30
N GLU A 534 -2.77 -23.88 30.45
CA GLU A 534 -3.04 -23.94 29.01
C GLU A 534 -4.21 -24.90 28.71
N GLY A 535 -5.16 -24.48 27.88
CA GLY A 535 -6.30 -25.30 27.47
C GLY A 535 -7.58 -25.15 28.29
N SER A 536 -7.54 -24.43 29.43
CA SER A 536 -8.73 -23.95 30.13
C SER A 536 -8.57 -22.46 30.43
N PHE A 537 -9.06 -21.62 29.52
CA PHE A 537 -8.94 -20.17 29.63
C PHE A 537 -10.22 -19.52 30.17
N GLU A 538 -10.98 -20.24 31.02
CA GLU A 538 -12.21 -19.74 31.63
C GLU A 538 -11.91 -18.71 32.71
N ILE A 539 -10.95 -19.01 33.58
CA ILE A 539 -10.46 -18.10 34.62
C ILE A 539 -9.09 -17.59 34.19
N LEU A 540 -8.96 -16.27 34.06
CA LEU A 540 -7.72 -15.63 33.66
C LEU A 540 -6.94 -15.18 34.91
N PRO A 541 -5.61 -15.40 34.96
CA PRO A 541 -4.77 -14.79 35.98
C PRO A 541 -4.69 -13.27 35.82
N GLU A 542 -4.08 -12.60 36.79
CA GLU A 542 -3.86 -11.14 36.73
C GLU A 542 -3.13 -10.72 35.44
N GLY A 543 -3.68 -9.69 34.81
CA GLY A 543 -3.21 -9.08 33.58
C GLY A 543 -3.82 -7.69 33.41
N ARG A 544 -3.75 -7.15 32.20
CA ARG A 544 -4.25 -5.80 31.92
C ARG A 544 -4.81 -5.67 30.51
N GLU A 545 -5.77 -4.77 30.34
CA GLU A 545 -6.27 -4.40 29.02
C GLU A 545 -5.21 -3.62 28.24
N VAL A 546 -5.05 -3.97 26.96
CA VAL A 546 -4.23 -3.27 25.98
C VAL A 546 -4.99 -3.22 24.65
N TYR A 547 -4.66 -2.28 23.77
CA TYR A 547 -5.46 -2.01 22.58
C TYR A 547 -4.59 -1.85 21.33
N ALA A 548 -5.01 -2.46 20.22
CA ALA A 548 -4.36 -2.32 18.92
C ALA A 548 -5.39 -1.97 17.83
N ALA A 549 -5.10 -0.97 17.00
CA ALA A 549 -5.94 -0.59 15.86
C ALA A 549 -5.46 -1.19 14.52
N GLU A 550 -4.30 -1.84 14.54
CA GLU A 550 -3.64 -2.49 13.40
C GLU A 550 -3.46 -3.99 13.69
N HIS A 551 -3.30 -4.80 12.65
CA HIS A 551 -3.02 -6.23 12.77
C HIS A 551 -1.66 -6.47 13.42
N LYS A 552 -0.65 -5.65 13.11
CA LYS A 552 0.66 -5.69 13.78
C LYS A 552 0.52 -5.10 15.19
N LEU A 553 0.77 -5.93 16.19
CA LEU A 553 0.60 -5.55 17.58
C LEU A 553 1.80 -4.72 18.06
N PRO A 554 1.60 -3.61 18.80
CA PRO A 554 2.67 -2.78 19.34
C PRO A 554 3.27 -3.42 20.61
N LEU A 555 3.73 -4.67 20.53
CA LEU A 555 4.19 -5.46 21.68
C LEU A 555 5.34 -4.80 22.44
N ASN A 556 6.26 -4.14 21.74
CA ASN A 556 7.37 -3.40 22.36
C ASN A 556 6.90 -2.15 23.12
N GLU A 557 5.71 -1.62 22.85
CA GLU A 557 5.10 -0.53 23.63
C GLU A 557 4.39 -1.09 24.88
N TRP A 558 3.80 -2.28 24.76
CA TRP A 558 3.12 -2.96 25.87
C TRP A 558 4.09 -3.64 26.85
N ILE A 559 5.28 -4.05 26.41
CA ILE A 559 6.19 -4.88 27.20
C ILE A 559 7.54 -4.17 27.30
N GLY A 560 7.73 -3.43 28.40
CA GLY A 560 8.98 -2.68 28.64
C GLY A 560 10.18 -3.54 29.08
N LYS A 561 9.96 -4.80 29.46
CA LYS A 561 11.07 -5.73 29.78
C LYS A 561 11.86 -5.99 28.50
N GLU A 562 13.19 -5.88 28.53
CA GLU A 562 14.05 -6.27 27.41
C GLU A 562 14.42 -7.75 27.44
N GLY A 563 14.79 -8.30 26.28
CA GLY A 563 15.28 -9.68 26.14
C GLY A 563 14.18 -10.75 26.27
N PRO A 564 14.56 -11.99 26.65
CA PRO A 564 13.65 -13.12 26.58
C PRO A 564 12.44 -13.00 27.50
N VAL A 565 11.24 -13.12 26.93
CA VAL A 565 9.94 -13.05 27.63
C VAL A 565 8.87 -13.92 26.94
N SER A 566 7.92 -14.41 27.73
CA SER A 566 6.69 -15.05 27.28
C SER A 566 5.49 -14.25 27.76
N VAL A 567 4.52 -14.02 26.88
CA VAL A 567 3.24 -13.37 27.23
C VAL A 567 2.07 -14.15 26.64
N TYR A 568 0.89 -13.98 27.22
CA TYR A 568 -0.36 -14.46 26.65
C TYR A 568 -1.24 -13.26 26.33
N LEU A 569 -1.79 -13.25 25.12
CA LEU A 569 -2.78 -12.30 24.68
C LEU A 569 -4.11 -13.03 24.55
N VAL A 570 -5.12 -12.55 25.27
CA VAL A 570 -6.49 -13.06 25.16
C VAL A 570 -7.33 -12.03 24.42
N GLN A 571 -8.11 -12.49 23.45
CA GLN A 571 -9.03 -11.67 22.67
C GLN A 571 -10.37 -12.39 22.57
N ASP A 572 -11.45 -11.70 22.91
CA ASP A 572 -12.81 -12.19 22.71
C ASP A 572 -13.41 -11.54 21.47
N ILE A 573 -13.76 -12.35 20.47
CA ILE A 573 -14.39 -11.91 19.22
C ILE A 573 -15.81 -12.45 19.12
N VAL A 574 -16.72 -11.67 18.54
CA VAL A 574 -18.11 -12.06 18.29
C VAL A 574 -18.31 -12.21 16.78
N SER A 575 -18.64 -13.43 16.37
CA SER A 575 -18.99 -13.74 14.98
C SER A 575 -20.51 -13.64 14.77
N PRO A 576 -21.00 -13.01 13.69
CA PRO A 576 -22.43 -12.92 13.39
C PRO A 576 -23.10 -14.29 13.13
N ASP A 577 -22.33 -15.24 12.64
CA ASP A 577 -22.74 -16.59 12.24
C ASP A 577 -21.59 -17.60 12.41
N ASP A 578 -21.92 -18.89 12.27
CA ASP A 578 -20.93 -19.95 12.19
C ASP A 578 -20.22 -19.86 10.83
N ARG A 579 -18.90 -19.64 10.84
CA ARG A 579 -18.13 -19.41 9.62
C ARG A 579 -16.71 -19.92 9.73
N GLU A 580 -16.19 -20.34 8.58
CA GLU A 580 -14.77 -20.55 8.41
C GLU A 580 -14.07 -19.21 8.18
N VAL A 581 -12.91 -19.03 8.81
CA VAL A 581 -12.03 -17.87 8.63
C VAL A 581 -10.58 -18.35 8.56
N ARG A 582 -9.73 -17.51 7.97
CA ARG A 582 -8.27 -17.69 8.00
C ARG A 582 -7.66 -16.75 9.03
N LEU A 583 -6.93 -17.29 9.98
CA LEU A 583 -6.07 -16.52 10.87
C LEU A 583 -4.76 -16.23 10.13
N MET A 584 -4.58 -14.96 9.80
CA MET A 584 -3.38 -14.44 9.16
C MET A 584 -2.40 -14.06 10.26
N VAL A 585 -1.37 -14.87 10.44
CA VAL A 585 -0.43 -14.76 11.56
C VAL A 585 0.96 -14.41 11.05
N GLY A 586 1.47 -13.26 11.48
CA GLY A 586 2.83 -12.85 11.25
C GLY A 586 3.63 -12.94 12.55
N ASN A 587 4.84 -13.45 12.48
CA ASN A 587 5.70 -13.61 13.64
C ASN A 587 7.18 -13.45 13.24
N ASN A 588 8.00 -12.87 14.12
CA ASN A 588 9.45 -13.00 14.03
C ASN A 588 10.02 -14.11 14.93
N ASP A 589 9.21 -14.63 15.86
CA ASP A 589 9.64 -15.61 16.87
C ASP A 589 8.47 -16.55 17.25
N ALA A 590 8.69 -17.45 18.22
CA ALA A 590 7.76 -18.54 18.49
C ALA A 590 6.38 -18.10 19.03
N PHE A 591 5.33 -18.83 18.65
CA PHE A 591 3.97 -18.61 19.13
C PHE A 591 3.16 -19.91 19.23
N LYS A 592 2.06 -19.86 19.99
CA LYS A 592 1.01 -20.89 20.03
C LYS A 592 -0.36 -20.23 20.19
N ILE A 593 -1.34 -20.67 19.41
CA ILE A 593 -2.69 -20.08 19.36
C ILE A 593 -3.74 -21.13 19.70
N TRP A 594 -4.70 -20.72 20.53
CA TRP A 594 -5.92 -21.46 20.81
C TRP A 594 -7.14 -20.67 20.36
N VAL A 595 -8.13 -21.38 19.82
CA VAL A 595 -9.47 -20.86 19.56
C VAL A 595 -10.45 -21.73 20.33
N ASN A 596 -11.25 -21.13 21.21
CA ASN A 596 -12.22 -21.84 22.05
C ASN A 596 -11.62 -23.05 22.80
N ASN A 597 -10.49 -22.82 23.47
CA ASN A 597 -9.71 -23.82 24.22
C ASN A 597 -9.05 -24.92 23.37
N GLN A 598 -9.20 -24.92 22.05
CA GLN A 598 -8.53 -25.86 21.15
C GLN A 598 -7.27 -25.22 20.57
N ALA A 599 -6.12 -25.88 20.70
CA ALA A 599 -4.90 -25.44 20.05
C ALA A 599 -5.06 -25.59 18.52
N VAL A 600 -4.85 -24.50 17.78
CA VAL A 600 -5.05 -24.46 16.32
C VAL A 600 -3.76 -24.21 15.55
N ALA A 601 -2.75 -23.61 16.18
CA ALA A 601 -1.47 -23.33 15.53
C ALA A 601 -0.34 -23.21 16.55
N GLU A 602 0.85 -23.64 16.16
CA GLU A 602 2.10 -23.39 16.87
C GLU A 602 3.25 -23.26 15.88
N SER A 603 4.24 -22.45 16.23
CA SER A 603 5.47 -22.31 15.45
C SER A 603 6.61 -22.01 16.42
N ASN A 604 7.69 -22.78 16.32
CA ASN A 604 8.97 -22.52 16.99
C ASN A 604 10.00 -21.87 16.05
N LYS A 605 9.54 -21.34 14.91
CA LYS A 605 10.44 -20.78 13.88
C LYS A 605 10.67 -19.28 14.11
N THR A 606 11.93 -18.88 13.98
CA THR A 606 12.36 -17.47 13.96
C THR A 606 12.57 -17.05 12.52
N TRP A 607 11.80 -16.06 12.06
CA TRP A 607 11.80 -15.59 10.67
C TRP A 607 11.83 -14.06 10.60
N PHE A 608 12.10 -13.53 9.41
CA PHE A 608 11.75 -12.13 9.14
C PHE A 608 10.24 -11.97 9.29
N TRP A 609 9.79 -10.95 10.02
CA TRP A 609 8.36 -10.74 10.19
C TRP A 609 7.73 -10.35 8.85
N MET A 610 6.73 -11.11 8.42
CA MET A 610 5.77 -10.69 7.41
C MET A 610 4.35 -10.91 7.94
N PRO A 611 3.33 -10.13 7.51
CA PRO A 611 2.05 -10.08 8.21
C PRO A 611 1.26 -11.40 8.29
N TYR A 612 1.58 -12.34 7.41
CA TYR A 612 0.95 -13.66 7.33
C TYR A 612 1.96 -14.76 6.97
N ASN A 613 3.04 -14.85 7.75
CA ASN A 613 3.96 -16.00 7.76
C ASN A 613 3.23 -17.35 7.87
N HIS A 614 2.05 -17.35 8.50
CA HIS A 614 1.16 -18.48 8.60
C HIS A 614 -0.26 -18.09 8.22
N ASP A 615 -0.93 -19.02 7.53
CA ASP A 615 -2.35 -18.96 7.18
C ASP A 615 -3.03 -20.19 7.79
N ILE A 616 -3.87 -19.97 8.81
CA ILE A 616 -4.50 -21.06 9.59
C ILE A 616 -6.01 -20.96 9.46
N THR A 617 -6.62 -21.95 8.82
CA THR A 617 -8.08 -22.08 8.74
C THR A 617 -8.67 -22.53 10.08
N VAL A 618 -9.64 -21.77 10.59
CA VAL A 618 -10.39 -22.09 11.82
C VAL A 618 -11.88 -21.85 11.62
N THR A 619 -12.71 -22.48 12.44
CA THR A 619 -14.15 -22.21 12.48
C THR A 619 -14.48 -21.31 13.68
N LEU A 620 -15.08 -20.17 13.41
CA LEU A 620 -15.73 -19.34 14.42
C LEU A 620 -17.17 -19.78 14.58
N ARG A 621 -17.60 -19.93 15.83
CA ARG A 621 -19.01 -20.19 16.17
C ARG A 621 -19.77 -18.88 16.17
N LYS A 622 -21.06 -18.91 15.86
CA LYS A 622 -21.93 -17.75 16.07
C LYS A 622 -21.85 -17.30 17.54
N GLY A 623 -21.70 -16.00 17.75
CA GLY A 623 -21.49 -15.42 19.07
C GLY A 623 -20.01 -15.38 19.46
N LYS A 624 -19.74 -15.48 20.77
CA LYS A 624 -18.43 -15.26 21.36
C LYS A 624 -17.46 -16.42 21.05
N ASN A 625 -16.25 -16.07 20.63
CA ASN A 625 -15.11 -16.96 20.44
C ASN A 625 -13.91 -16.37 21.16
N ARG A 626 -13.24 -17.19 21.99
CA ARG A 626 -12.03 -16.77 22.72
C ARG A 626 -10.79 -17.22 21.97
N ILE A 627 -9.91 -16.27 21.67
CA ILE A 627 -8.61 -16.51 21.06
C ILE A 627 -7.55 -16.23 22.10
N VAL A 628 -6.67 -17.19 22.33
CA VAL A 628 -5.51 -17.03 23.21
C VAL A 628 -4.27 -17.24 22.40
N THR A 629 -3.32 -16.32 22.49
CA THR A 629 -2.04 -16.40 21.80
C THR A 629 -0.92 -16.32 22.82
N LYS A 630 -0.16 -17.40 22.98
CA LYS A 630 1.12 -17.39 23.67
C LYS A 630 2.18 -16.91 22.69
N LEU A 631 2.91 -15.88 23.09
CA LEU A 631 3.99 -15.29 22.30
C LEU A 631 5.30 -15.43 23.05
N ILE A 632 6.35 -15.74 22.31
CA ILE A 632 7.72 -15.78 22.80
C ILE A 632 8.49 -14.68 22.10
N ARG A 633 9.33 -13.97 22.86
CA ARG A 633 10.46 -13.24 22.31
C ARG A 633 11.72 -13.80 22.92
N THR A 634 12.67 -14.19 22.09
CA THR A 634 14.03 -14.62 22.46
C THR A 634 15.06 -13.52 22.21
N GLY A 635 14.83 -12.71 21.17
CA GLY A 635 15.70 -11.61 20.76
C GLY A 635 15.31 -10.24 21.31
N LYS A 636 15.66 -9.20 20.53
CA LYS A 636 15.37 -7.81 20.86
C LYS A 636 13.98 -7.38 20.38
N ASP A 637 13.64 -7.72 19.14
CA ASP A 637 12.41 -7.28 18.50
C ASP A 637 11.26 -8.23 18.82
N PHE A 638 10.08 -7.68 19.12
CA PHE A 638 8.86 -8.44 19.37
C PHE A 638 7.83 -8.14 18.28
N GLU A 639 7.87 -8.88 17.18
CA GLU A 639 7.00 -8.61 16.03
C GLU A 639 5.99 -9.74 15.86
N PHE A 640 4.72 -9.38 16.06
CA PHE A 640 3.62 -10.29 15.84
C PHE A 640 2.45 -9.54 15.20
N SER A 641 1.73 -10.21 14.31
CA SER A 641 0.47 -9.72 13.76
C SER A 641 -0.57 -10.81 13.75
N LEU A 642 -1.82 -10.42 14.03
CA LEU A 642 -2.99 -11.27 13.92
C LEU A 642 -4.09 -10.50 13.20
N GLY A 643 -4.59 -11.09 12.12
CA GLY A 643 -5.78 -10.60 11.42
C GLY A 643 -6.65 -11.76 10.94
N PHE A 644 -7.87 -11.42 10.51
CA PHE A 644 -8.87 -12.39 10.08
C PHE A 644 -9.19 -12.15 8.61
N ALA A 645 -9.01 -13.18 7.78
CA ALA A 645 -9.29 -13.13 6.35
C ALA A 645 -10.37 -14.15 5.96
N LYS A 646 -11.03 -13.88 4.83
CA LYS A 646 -12.02 -14.78 4.23
C LYS A 646 -11.33 -16.08 3.75
N PRO A 647 -12.04 -17.23 3.66
CA PRO A 647 -11.48 -18.54 3.27
C PRO A 647 -10.91 -18.67 1.84
N LYS A 648 -10.98 -17.63 1.00
CA LYS A 648 -10.49 -17.68 -0.39
C LYS A 648 -8.96 -17.59 -0.46
N THR A 649 -8.35 -17.97 -1.58
CA THR A 649 -6.88 -18.02 -1.77
C THR A 649 -6.16 -16.69 -1.44
N HIS A 650 -6.72 -15.54 -1.82
CA HIS A 650 -6.10 -14.22 -1.62
C HIS A 650 -6.61 -13.48 -0.38
N VAL A 651 -5.82 -12.53 0.14
CA VAL A 651 -6.02 -11.93 1.48
C VAL A 651 -7.08 -10.83 1.49
N ARG A 652 -8.36 -11.23 1.47
CA ARG A 652 -9.48 -10.32 1.77
C ARG A 652 -9.81 -10.35 3.26
N TRP A 653 -9.52 -9.26 3.96
CA TRP A 653 -9.78 -9.11 5.39
C TRP A 653 -11.27 -9.09 5.74
N ILE A 654 -11.60 -9.44 6.98
CA ILE A 654 -12.95 -9.47 7.53
C ILE A 654 -13.16 -8.23 8.40
N ASN A 655 -14.22 -7.46 8.10
CA ASN A 655 -14.55 -6.21 8.78
C ASN A 655 -15.83 -6.26 9.64
N ASP A 656 -16.59 -7.35 9.59
CA ASP A 656 -17.87 -7.52 10.29
C ASP A 656 -17.75 -8.29 11.62
N LEU A 657 -16.53 -8.58 12.08
CA LEU A 657 -16.28 -9.08 13.43
C LEU A 657 -16.37 -7.95 14.46
N THR A 658 -16.84 -8.31 15.65
CA THR A 658 -16.93 -7.38 16.78
C THR A 658 -16.05 -7.87 17.92
N PHE A 659 -15.46 -6.96 18.70
CA PHE A 659 -14.48 -7.28 19.73
C PHE A 659 -15.00 -6.87 21.11
N GLU A 660 -14.91 -7.75 22.09
CA GLU A 660 -15.40 -7.49 23.45
C GLU A 660 -14.24 -7.22 24.42
N LYS A 661 -14.44 -6.25 25.32
CA LYS A 661 -13.60 -6.12 26.51
C LYS A 661 -13.74 -7.35 27.40
N ILE A 662 -12.64 -7.79 27.98
CA ILE A 662 -12.60 -8.97 28.83
C ILE A 662 -13.02 -8.54 30.24
N LYS A 663 -14.25 -8.88 30.62
CA LYS A 663 -14.88 -8.48 31.91
C LYS A 663 -14.57 -9.44 33.07
N ASP A 664 -14.02 -10.61 32.79
CA ASP A 664 -13.85 -11.68 33.78
C ASP A 664 -12.42 -11.66 34.34
N VAL A 665 -12.16 -10.72 35.23
CA VAL A 665 -11.06 -10.82 36.21
C VAL A 665 -11.75 -10.86 37.56
N ASP A 666 -12.29 -12.03 37.94
CA ASP A 666 -12.82 -12.18 39.29
C ASP A 666 -11.66 -11.93 40.28
N SER A 667 -11.83 -10.84 41.03
CA SER A 667 -10.98 -10.36 42.11
C SER A 667 -10.90 -11.32 43.29
#